data_AF-A0A4Q7S742-F1
#
_entry.id   AF-A0A4Q7S742-F1
#
_cell.length_a   1.000
_cell.length_b   1.000
_cell.length_c   1.000
_cell.angle_alpha   90.00
_cell.angle_beta   90.00
_cell.angle_gamma   90.00
#
_symmetry.space_group_name_H-M   'P 1'
#
loop_
_entity.id
_entity.type
_entity.pdbx_description
1 polymer ?
#
loop_
_entity_poly.entity_id
_entity_poly.type
_entity_poly.pdbx_seq_one_letter_code
_entity_poly.pdbx_strand_id
1 'polypeptide(L)'
;MASWPHARQWLFSLKAFAAAMLALYIALSFGLPRPFWAMATVYFVSNPLTGATRSKAAYRVAGTVLGASAAVLTVPQLVNMPIVLTGAIALWIVGLVYLSLLQRSPRSYVFLLAAYTLPIVALPAVMHPGEIFDIAVARVEEIGIGIVCAALVHAVVFPARVAPALRDRARLWLADAADWASDIASGDAHATISRHRLAADMLALDQLIVQLSFDTETRRTLNHASALRTAMFGLTPVLSALATVRQASRQADPPFPQAVLADTARHLDAKYRTLLARCTALQAGIGDRTMPPPAIAAPRSDTAAAEADAADHGPAPHHDHAMLLFGAASAGVAVFGAGLLWIFSGWEDGGGPVAVAAIACCFFASIDEPRPLAWPFLRWSAACLLITSFYLFLVVPHAQSFDMLAGMLAAPYLAIGLLMPRPGFQLIAMLLSVNTASFANVQSVYDANFVGLFNTSLANAAAMLFAPLWATLARPFGAHVAARRLIRAGWQDLARAATWRVADEHTRAGARMLDRLGQLMPRLGASGGRLASDGFRELQVGYCTMALQRALPGLPTPARKPVRRVLGIVARHFRARLKAGRNDVVAVSPDLQVSIDAALAALAGPGVLPNRYLAVDARSALVVLGITLREQEEIASIADA
;
A
#
# COMPACT_ATOMS: atom_id res chain seq x y z
N MET A 1 -0.70 7.01 -22.72
CA MET A 1 0.31 7.76 -23.50
C MET A 1 1.60 7.84 -22.70
N ALA A 2 2.70 7.31 -23.23
CA ALA A 2 3.99 7.31 -22.54
C ALA A 2 4.64 8.69 -22.66
N SER A 3 4.56 9.49 -21.59
CA SER A 3 5.35 10.72 -21.49
C SER A 3 6.84 10.36 -21.45
N TRP A 4 7.64 11.10 -22.22
CA TRP A 4 9.08 10.91 -22.28
C TRP A 4 9.72 11.01 -20.88
N PRO A 5 10.75 10.21 -20.58
CA PRO A 5 11.37 10.21 -19.26
C PRO A 5 11.92 11.60 -18.89
N HIS A 6 11.40 12.17 -17.79
CA HIS A 6 11.85 13.46 -17.28
C HIS A 6 13.30 13.42 -16.79
N ALA A 7 13.99 14.57 -16.76
CA ALA A 7 15.39 14.69 -16.33
C ALA A 7 15.69 14.04 -14.96
N ARG A 8 14.73 14.04 -14.03
CA ARG A 8 14.85 13.36 -12.72
C ARG A 8 14.94 11.84 -12.84
N GLN A 9 14.24 11.22 -13.79
CA GLN A 9 14.26 9.77 -14.01
C GLN A 9 15.60 9.33 -14.60
N TRP A 10 16.12 10.10 -15.56
CA TRP A 10 17.47 9.89 -16.10
C TRP A 10 18.55 10.04 -15.04
N LEU A 11 18.46 11.09 -14.22
CA LEU A 11 19.40 11.30 -13.12
C LEU A 11 19.37 10.15 -12.11
N PHE A 12 18.18 9.63 -11.76
CA PHE A 12 18.06 8.44 -10.90
C PHE A 12 18.70 7.21 -11.54
N SER A 13 18.39 6.94 -12.82
CA SER A 13 18.91 5.76 -13.52
C SER A 13 20.44 5.80 -13.64
N LEU A 14 21.01 6.96 -13.98
CA LEU A 14 22.46 7.13 -14.08
C LEU A 14 23.17 6.94 -12.73
N LYS A 15 22.59 7.46 -11.64
CA LYS A 15 23.11 7.24 -10.28
C LYS A 15 23.08 5.76 -9.88
N ALA A 16 21.95 5.10 -10.12
CA ALA A 16 21.80 3.68 -9.82
C ALA A 16 22.79 2.83 -10.63
N PHE A 17 22.97 3.15 -11.91
CA PHE A 17 23.95 2.49 -12.77
C PHE A 17 25.39 2.71 -12.30
N ALA A 18 25.79 3.96 -12.01
CA ALA A 18 27.13 4.25 -11.51
C ALA A 18 27.44 3.54 -10.18
N ALA A 19 26.47 3.50 -9.26
CA ALA A 19 26.59 2.76 -8.01
C ALA A 19 26.69 1.25 -8.22
N ALA A 20 25.94 0.71 -9.20
CA ALA A 20 25.92 -0.71 -9.53
C ALA A 20 27.24 -1.15 -10.16
N MET A 21 27.83 -0.35 -11.04
CA MET A 21 29.15 -0.59 -11.62
C MET A 21 30.26 -0.48 -10.58
N LEU A 22 30.19 0.52 -9.68
CA LEU A 22 31.13 0.63 -8.57
C LEU A 22 31.08 -0.61 -7.66
N ALA A 23 29.88 -1.08 -7.31
CA ALA A 23 29.71 -2.29 -6.50
C ALA A 23 30.24 -3.53 -7.21
N LEU A 24 29.99 -3.66 -8.52
CA LEU A 24 30.49 -4.76 -9.34
C LEU A 24 32.03 -4.76 -9.41
N TYR A 25 32.63 -3.59 -9.63
CA TYR A 25 34.09 -3.43 -9.66
C TYR A 25 34.75 -3.86 -8.35
N ILE A 26 34.21 -3.38 -7.21
CA ILE A 26 34.74 -3.71 -5.89
C ILE A 26 34.56 -5.20 -5.61
N ALA A 27 33.40 -5.78 -5.92
CA ALA A 27 33.16 -7.21 -5.69
C ALA A 27 34.06 -8.11 -6.52
N LEU A 28 34.32 -7.75 -7.80
CA LEU A 28 35.28 -8.46 -8.65
C LEU A 28 36.72 -8.31 -8.12
N SER A 29 37.09 -7.13 -7.62
CA SER A 29 38.43 -6.87 -7.07
C SER A 29 38.72 -7.68 -5.80
N PHE A 30 37.70 -7.93 -4.98
CA PHE A 30 37.79 -8.82 -3.81
C PHE A 30 37.72 -10.31 -4.16
N GLY A 31 37.48 -10.67 -5.43
CA GLY A 31 37.37 -12.06 -5.85
C GLY A 31 36.14 -12.78 -5.31
N LEU A 32 35.04 -12.04 -5.04
CA LEU A 32 33.81 -12.64 -4.52
C LEU A 32 33.20 -13.63 -5.52
N PRO A 33 32.60 -14.73 -5.02
CA PRO A 33 32.14 -15.81 -5.89
C PRO A 33 30.98 -15.39 -6.81
N ARG A 34 30.11 -14.47 -6.37
CA ARG A 34 28.91 -14.06 -7.13
C ARG A 34 28.72 -12.53 -7.12
N PRO A 35 29.60 -11.78 -7.81
CA PRO A 35 29.65 -10.31 -7.77
C PRO A 35 28.37 -9.64 -8.32
N PHE A 36 27.60 -10.35 -9.14
CA PHE A 36 26.31 -9.87 -9.66
C PHE A 36 25.29 -9.54 -8.56
N TRP A 37 25.39 -10.14 -7.37
CA TRP A 37 24.50 -9.83 -6.24
C TRP A 37 24.80 -8.48 -5.61
N ALA A 38 26.06 -8.03 -5.62
CA ALA A 38 26.41 -6.68 -5.18
C ALA A 38 25.75 -5.63 -6.10
N MET A 39 25.82 -5.86 -7.41
CA MET A 39 25.17 -5.03 -8.42
C MET A 39 23.63 -5.04 -8.32
N ALA A 40 23.01 -6.22 -8.24
CA ALA A 40 21.55 -6.35 -8.07
C ALA A 40 21.08 -5.70 -6.75
N THR A 41 21.95 -5.69 -5.74
CA THR A 41 21.64 -5.09 -4.45
C THR A 41 21.43 -3.58 -4.53
N VAL A 42 22.28 -2.91 -5.29
CA VAL A 42 22.15 -1.47 -5.57
C VAL A 42 20.77 -1.18 -6.16
N TYR A 43 20.32 -1.96 -7.13
CA TYR A 43 19.02 -1.72 -7.76
C TYR A 43 17.85 -1.89 -6.80
N PHE A 44 17.83 -2.88 -5.91
CA PHE A 44 16.67 -3.01 -5.00
C PHE A 44 16.60 -1.91 -3.93
N VAL A 45 17.76 -1.48 -3.47
CA VAL A 45 17.88 -0.48 -2.40
C VAL A 45 17.71 0.93 -2.98
N SER A 46 18.08 1.13 -4.24
CA SER A 46 17.89 2.39 -4.95
C SER A 46 16.41 2.77 -4.98
N ASN A 47 16.16 4.00 -4.56
CA ASN A 47 14.82 4.58 -4.57
C ASN A 47 14.96 6.05 -4.96
N PRO A 48 13.99 6.63 -5.69
CA PRO A 48 14.02 8.06 -6.00
C PRO A 48 14.13 8.97 -4.77
N LEU A 49 13.77 8.46 -3.59
CA LEU A 49 13.80 9.17 -2.32
C LEU A 49 14.92 8.63 -1.42
N THR A 50 15.85 9.49 -1.02
CA THR A 50 17.07 9.10 -0.28
C THR A 50 16.77 8.46 1.08
N GLY A 51 15.73 8.93 1.80
CA GLY A 51 15.29 8.32 3.06
C GLY A 51 14.76 6.88 2.92
N ALA A 52 14.09 6.58 1.81
CA ALA A 52 13.62 5.23 1.50
C ALA A 52 14.77 4.27 1.17
N THR A 53 15.85 4.77 0.53
CA THR A 53 17.06 4.00 0.26
C THR A 53 17.78 3.58 1.55
N ARG A 54 17.93 4.49 2.52
CA ARG A 54 18.62 4.18 3.81
C ARG A 54 17.89 3.13 4.63
N SER A 55 16.57 3.25 4.77
CA SER A 55 15.76 2.27 5.52
C SER A 55 15.76 0.90 4.84
N LYS A 56 15.58 0.85 3.51
CA LYS A 56 15.69 -0.40 2.74
C LYS A 56 17.07 -1.04 2.86
N ALA A 57 18.14 -0.26 2.85
CA ALA A 57 19.50 -0.75 3.07
C ALA A 57 19.64 -1.44 4.43
N ALA A 58 19.25 -0.77 5.53
CA ALA A 58 19.35 -1.33 6.87
C ALA A 58 18.53 -2.62 7.04
N TYR A 59 17.29 -2.62 6.55
CA TYR A 59 16.44 -3.80 6.55
C TYR A 59 16.98 -4.91 5.65
N ARG A 60 17.72 -4.55 4.60
CA ARG A 60 18.36 -5.53 3.75
C ARG A 60 19.48 -6.27 4.46
N VAL A 61 20.37 -5.55 5.13
CA VAL A 61 21.43 -6.19 5.93
C VAL A 61 20.82 -7.13 6.97
N ALA A 62 19.83 -6.65 7.73
CA ALA A 62 19.19 -7.44 8.78
C ALA A 62 18.52 -8.72 8.23
N GLY A 63 17.76 -8.63 7.14
CA GLY A 63 17.09 -9.79 6.55
C GLY A 63 18.08 -10.79 5.93
N THR A 64 19.15 -10.30 5.31
CA THR A 64 20.19 -11.17 4.75
C THR A 64 20.94 -11.93 5.84
N VAL A 65 21.37 -11.25 6.90
CA VAL A 65 22.05 -11.89 8.03
C VAL A 65 21.15 -12.93 8.68
N LEU A 66 19.86 -12.61 8.88
CA LEU A 66 18.89 -13.53 9.48
C LEU A 66 18.68 -14.79 8.60
N GLY A 67 18.49 -14.61 7.29
CA GLY A 67 18.34 -15.73 6.35
C GLY A 67 19.60 -16.57 6.17
N ALA A 68 20.78 -15.93 6.09
CA ALA A 68 22.06 -16.61 5.97
C ALA A 68 22.39 -17.42 7.24
N SER A 69 22.16 -16.84 8.43
CA SER A 69 22.32 -17.56 9.70
C SER A 69 21.41 -18.78 9.78
N ALA A 70 20.14 -18.64 9.36
CA ALA A 70 19.20 -19.75 9.32
C ALA A 70 19.61 -20.85 8.33
N ALA A 71 20.23 -20.51 7.19
CA ALA A 71 20.78 -21.50 6.26
C ALA A 71 21.96 -22.27 6.86
N VAL A 72 22.90 -21.57 7.53
CA VAL A 72 24.04 -22.19 8.21
C VAL A 72 23.59 -23.12 9.35
N LEU A 73 22.50 -22.80 10.03
CA LEU A 73 21.95 -23.66 11.09
C LEU A 73 21.19 -24.88 10.54
N THR A 74 20.40 -24.69 9.47
CA THR A 74 19.50 -25.75 8.98
C THR A 74 20.19 -26.74 8.05
N VAL A 75 21.06 -26.28 7.14
CA VAL A 75 21.64 -27.14 6.10
C VAL A 75 22.49 -28.28 6.68
N PRO A 76 23.47 -28.05 7.57
CA PRO A 76 24.31 -29.15 8.07
C PRO A 76 23.52 -30.24 8.81
N GLN A 77 22.40 -29.87 9.45
CA GLN A 77 21.58 -30.81 10.22
C GLN A 77 20.64 -31.63 9.35
N LEU A 78 20.17 -31.06 8.23
CA LEU A 78 19.06 -31.60 7.43
C LEU A 78 19.47 -32.04 6.02
N VAL A 79 20.71 -31.80 5.60
CA VAL A 79 21.16 -32.10 4.22
C VAL A 79 21.03 -33.58 3.85
N ASN A 80 21.18 -34.48 4.83
CA ASN A 80 21.01 -35.93 4.62
C ASN A 80 19.53 -36.33 4.38
N MET A 81 18.57 -35.43 4.61
CA MET A 81 17.14 -35.65 4.37
C MET A 81 16.55 -34.53 3.50
N PRO A 82 16.75 -34.56 2.17
CA PRO A 82 16.39 -33.46 1.26
C PRO A 82 14.90 -33.04 1.33
N ILE A 83 14.00 -34.01 1.54
CA ILE A 83 12.56 -33.75 1.69
C ILE A 83 12.29 -32.96 2.97
N VAL A 84 12.95 -33.31 4.08
CA VAL A 84 12.80 -32.63 5.38
C VAL A 84 13.43 -31.24 5.32
N LEU A 85 14.60 -31.10 4.68
CA LEU A 85 15.23 -29.78 4.43
C LEU A 85 14.28 -28.86 3.66
N THR A 86 13.70 -29.35 2.55
CA THR A 86 12.74 -28.57 1.75
C THR A 86 11.49 -28.21 2.55
N GLY A 87 11.00 -29.11 3.41
CA GLY A 87 9.90 -28.84 4.34
C GLY A 87 10.23 -27.76 5.38
N ALA A 88 11.45 -27.78 5.93
CA ALA A 88 11.93 -26.76 6.87
C ALA A 88 12.04 -25.38 6.20
N ILE A 89 12.57 -25.32 4.97
CA ILE A 89 12.61 -24.10 4.14
C ILE A 89 11.19 -23.58 3.90
N ALA A 90 10.24 -24.47 3.55
CA ALA A 90 8.86 -24.08 3.33
C ALA A 90 8.21 -23.50 4.59
N LEU A 91 8.36 -24.15 5.75
CA LEU A 91 7.86 -23.66 7.04
C LEU A 91 8.44 -22.29 7.41
N TRP A 92 9.74 -22.10 7.19
CA TRP A 92 10.41 -20.82 7.38
C TRP A 92 9.80 -19.72 6.51
N ILE A 93 9.57 -20.01 5.23
CA ILE A 93 8.91 -19.09 4.29
C ILE A 93 7.50 -18.76 4.76
N VAL A 94 6.69 -19.75 5.19
CA VAL A 94 5.34 -19.49 5.70
C VAL A 94 5.39 -18.54 6.90
N GLY A 95 6.25 -18.81 7.89
CA GLY A 95 6.37 -17.99 9.10
C GLY A 95 6.78 -16.55 8.79
N LEU A 96 7.83 -16.37 7.99
CA LEU A 96 8.36 -15.04 7.68
C LEU A 96 7.50 -14.26 6.69
N VAL A 97 6.91 -14.90 5.68
CA VAL A 97 5.94 -14.23 4.79
C VAL A 97 4.71 -13.84 5.58
N TYR A 98 4.21 -14.67 6.49
CA TYR A 98 3.09 -14.30 7.36
C TYR A 98 3.42 -13.07 8.23
N LEU A 99 4.60 -13.04 8.87
CA LEU A 99 5.06 -11.87 9.63
C LEU A 99 5.26 -10.63 8.75
N SER A 100 5.77 -10.81 7.54
CA SER A 100 5.91 -9.75 6.54
C SER A 100 4.55 -9.17 6.15
N LEU A 101 3.53 -10.00 5.96
CA LEU A 101 2.19 -9.55 5.61
C LEU A 101 1.46 -8.91 6.80
N LEU A 102 1.80 -9.30 8.03
CA LEU A 102 1.28 -8.69 9.25
C LEU A 102 1.83 -7.27 9.44
N GLN A 103 3.09 -7.02 9.09
CA GLN A 103 3.67 -5.68 9.21
C GLN A 103 3.40 -4.83 7.97
N ARG A 104 2.57 -3.79 8.09
CA ARG A 104 2.34 -2.82 6.99
C ARG A 104 3.36 -1.68 6.93
N SER A 105 4.39 -1.74 7.77
CA SER A 105 5.50 -0.79 7.75
C SER A 105 6.64 -1.32 6.87
N PRO A 106 7.54 -0.44 6.38
CA PRO A 106 8.76 -0.85 5.68
C PRO A 106 9.63 -1.91 6.38
N ARG A 107 9.43 -2.16 7.68
CA ARG A 107 10.07 -3.27 8.43
C ARG A 107 9.70 -4.65 7.91
N SER A 108 8.55 -4.82 7.24
CA SER A 108 8.17 -6.09 6.60
C SER A 108 9.21 -6.59 5.61
N TYR A 109 9.97 -5.66 5.02
CA TYR A 109 11.04 -5.97 4.09
C TYR A 109 12.12 -6.88 4.71
N VAL A 110 12.39 -6.78 6.03
CA VAL A 110 13.32 -7.66 6.74
C VAL A 110 12.86 -9.11 6.67
N PHE A 111 11.59 -9.36 7.03
CA PHE A 111 11.02 -10.70 7.06
C PHE A 111 10.88 -11.28 5.65
N LEU A 112 10.43 -10.46 4.69
CA LEU A 112 10.34 -10.87 3.29
C LEU A 112 11.72 -11.29 2.75
N LEU A 113 12.76 -10.48 3.01
CA LEU A 113 14.12 -10.77 2.58
C LEU A 113 14.70 -12.01 3.25
N ALA A 114 14.51 -12.17 4.55
CA ALA A 114 14.95 -13.36 5.25
C ALA A 114 14.25 -14.63 4.76
N ALA A 115 12.99 -14.53 4.33
CA ALA A 115 12.23 -15.66 3.77
C ALA A 115 12.86 -16.22 2.51
N TYR A 116 13.27 -15.35 1.56
CA TYR A 116 13.88 -15.80 0.31
C TYR A 116 15.41 -15.90 0.37
N THR A 117 16.10 -15.28 1.34
CA THR A 117 17.56 -15.40 1.46
C THR A 117 17.97 -16.81 1.90
N LEU A 118 17.20 -17.44 2.81
CA LEU A 118 17.49 -18.79 3.26
C LEU A 118 17.59 -19.79 2.08
N PRO A 119 16.59 -19.94 1.19
CA PRO A 119 16.70 -20.86 0.05
C PRO A 119 17.81 -20.46 -0.95
N ILE A 120 18.12 -19.17 -1.12
CA ILE A 120 19.24 -18.71 -1.98
C ILE A 120 20.59 -19.20 -1.48
N VAL A 121 20.79 -19.25 -0.16
CA VAL A 121 22.04 -19.71 0.46
C VAL A 121 22.03 -21.23 0.60
N ALA A 122 20.90 -21.82 1.00
CA ALA A 122 20.78 -23.23 1.33
C ALA A 122 20.79 -24.17 0.11
N LEU A 123 20.01 -23.86 -0.93
CA LEU A 123 19.78 -24.82 -2.04
C LEU A 123 21.01 -25.05 -2.92
N PRO A 124 21.84 -24.04 -3.25
CA PRO A 124 23.09 -24.28 -3.97
C PRO A 124 24.13 -25.08 -3.16
N ALA A 125 24.06 -25.03 -1.83
CA ALA A 125 25.02 -25.69 -0.94
C ALA A 125 24.68 -27.17 -0.67
N VAL A 126 23.54 -27.68 -1.16
CA VAL A 126 23.11 -29.07 -0.90
C VAL A 126 24.12 -30.09 -1.44
N MET A 127 24.75 -29.79 -2.59
CA MET A 127 25.76 -30.67 -3.19
C MET A 127 27.14 -30.55 -2.51
N HIS A 128 27.42 -29.41 -1.87
CA HIS A 128 28.68 -29.13 -1.18
C HIS A 128 28.43 -28.49 0.20
N PRO A 129 27.97 -29.27 1.20
CA PRO A 129 27.50 -28.72 2.47
C PRO A 129 28.60 -28.06 3.30
N GLY A 130 29.85 -28.45 3.08
CA GLY A 130 31.02 -27.86 3.75
C GLY A 130 31.24 -26.38 3.43
N GLU A 131 30.75 -25.90 2.28
CA GLU A 131 30.93 -24.52 1.83
C GLU A 131 29.81 -23.59 2.31
N ILE A 132 28.82 -24.08 3.07
CA ILE A 132 27.65 -23.29 3.46
C ILE A 132 28.02 -22.01 4.22
N PHE A 133 29.04 -22.07 5.08
CA PHE A 133 29.50 -20.92 5.85
C PHE A 133 30.13 -19.87 4.93
N ASP A 134 30.99 -20.29 4.00
CA ASP A 134 31.65 -19.40 3.04
C ASP A 134 30.63 -18.77 2.08
N ILE A 135 29.65 -19.54 1.61
CA ILE A 135 28.54 -19.03 0.80
C ILE A 135 27.71 -17.99 1.58
N ALA A 136 27.45 -18.24 2.86
CA ALA A 136 26.72 -17.33 3.73
C ALA A 136 27.48 -16.03 3.98
N VAL A 137 28.78 -16.10 4.26
CA VAL A 137 29.64 -14.93 4.46
C VAL A 137 29.75 -14.12 3.17
N ALA A 138 30.05 -14.77 2.03
CA ALA A 138 30.11 -14.12 0.73
C ALA A 138 28.79 -13.40 0.39
N ARG A 139 27.64 -13.99 0.72
CA ARG A 139 26.33 -13.36 0.53
C ARG A 139 26.17 -12.07 1.33
N VAL A 140 26.65 -12.04 2.58
CA VAL A 140 26.61 -10.85 3.43
C VAL A 140 27.57 -9.77 2.91
N GLU A 141 28.76 -10.16 2.47
CA GLU A 141 29.76 -9.25 1.89
C GLU A 141 29.29 -8.64 0.57
N GLU A 142 28.80 -9.45 -0.37
CA GLU A 142 28.24 -9.02 -1.66
C GLU A 142 27.12 -7.98 -1.45
N ILE A 143 26.19 -8.27 -0.55
CA ILE A 143 25.07 -7.37 -0.23
C ILE A 143 25.56 -6.12 0.51
N GLY A 144 26.53 -6.25 1.42
CA GLY A 144 27.15 -5.14 2.13
C GLY A 144 27.83 -4.15 1.20
N ILE A 145 28.66 -4.63 0.26
CA ILE A 145 29.34 -3.81 -0.74
C ILE A 145 28.32 -3.05 -1.60
N GLY A 146 27.29 -3.74 -2.09
CA GLY A 146 26.22 -3.10 -2.87
C GLY A 146 25.52 -1.98 -2.09
N ILE A 147 25.25 -2.19 -0.81
CA ILE A 147 24.61 -1.18 0.07
C ILE A 147 25.53 0.03 0.29
N VAL A 148 26.81 -0.20 0.59
CA VAL A 148 27.78 0.88 0.80
C VAL A 148 27.94 1.72 -0.46
N CYS A 149 28.06 1.10 -1.63
CA CYS A 149 28.17 1.79 -2.91
C CYS A 149 26.91 2.59 -3.24
N ALA A 150 25.73 2.00 -3.04
CA ALA A 150 24.46 2.69 -3.21
C ALA A 150 24.36 3.91 -2.29
N ALA A 151 24.69 3.75 -1.00
CA ALA A 151 24.65 4.83 -0.03
C ALA A 151 25.63 5.96 -0.38
N LEU A 152 26.85 5.64 -0.79
CA LEU A 152 27.88 6.60 -1.17
C LEU A 152 27.42 7.46 -2.36
N VAL A 153 27.01 6.83 -3.46
CA VAL A 153 26.60 7.54 -4.67
C VAL A 153 25.33 8.37 -4.44
N HIS A 154 24.36 7.84 -3.71
CA HIS A 154 23.12 8.57 -3.41
C HIS A 154 23.32 9.69 -2.37
N ALA A 155 24.36 9.63 -1.54
CA ALA A 155 24.73 10.70 -0.61
C ALA A 155 25.49 11.84 -1.32
N VAL A 156 26.39 11.51 -2.25
CA VAL A 156 27.25 12.48 -2.94
C VAL A 156 26.53 13.17 -4.10
N VAL A 157 25.71 12.45 -4.87
CA VAL A 157 25.08 13.00 -6.08
C VAL A 157 23.65 13.46 -5.77
N PHE A 158 23.46 14.75 -5.45
CA PHE A 158 22.17 15.45 -5.25
C PHE A 158 21.12 14.70 -4.38
N PRO A 159 21.11 14.89 -3.05
CA PRO A 159 20.14 14.26 -2.16
C PRO A 159 18.72 14.80 -2.40
N ALA A 160 17.80 13.94 -2.80
CA ALA A 160 16.39 14.27 -2.95
C ALA A 160 15.68 14.09 -1.60
N ARG A 161 15.36 15.20 -0.94
CA ARG A 161 14.65 15.20 0.35
C ARG A 161 13.18 14.82 0.15
N VAL A 162 12.61 14.07 1.09
CA VAL A 162 11.19 13.65 1.06
C VAL A 162 10.25 14.81 1.37
N ALA A 163 10.64 15.72 2.28
CA ALA A 163 9.78 16.80 2.74
C ALA A 163 9.31 17.78 1.64
N PRO A 164 10.17 18.25 0.69
CA PRO A 164 9.71 19.07 -0.43
C PRO A 164 8.74 18.34 -1.36
N ALA A 165 9.01 17.06 -1.67
CA ALA A 165 8.14 16.25 -2.52
C ALA A 165 6.75 16.04 -1.87
N LEU A 166 6.73 15.80 -0.55
CA LEU A 166 5.49 15.71 0.23
C LEU A 166 4.73 17.04 0.22
N ARG A 167 5.43 18.16 0.41
CA ARG A 167 4.84 19.51 0.42
C ARG A 167 4.23 19.87 -0.94
N ASP A 168 4.92 19.58 -2.04
CA ASP A 168 4.46 19.83 -3.41
C ASP A 168 3.24 18.97 -3.74
N ARG A 169 3.28 17.69 -3.37
CA ARG A 169 2.15 16.78 -3.59
C ARG A 169 0.92 17.18 -2.76
N ALA A 170 1.12 17.61 -1.52
CA ALA A 170 0.05 18.12 -0.66
C ALA A 170 -0.55 19.41 -1.23
N ARG A 171 0.28 20.28 -1.80
CA ARG A 171 -0.18 21.50 -2.49
C ARG A 171 -1.09 21.17 -3.67
N LEU A 172 -0.70 20.21 -4.51
CA LEU A 172 -1.50 19.75 -5.65
C LEU A 172 -2.84 19.19 -5.19
N TRP A 173 -2.84 18.34 -4.15
CA TRP A 173 -4.08 17.80 -3.60
C TRP A 173 -5.01 18.89 -3.04
N LEU A 174 -4.46 19.89 -2.35
CA LEU A 174 -5.24 21.02 -1.82
C LEU A 174 -5.82 21.89 -2.94
N ALA A 175 -5.10 22.05 -4.06
CA ALA A 175 -5.61 22.72 -5.25
C ALA A 175 -6.75 21.92 -5.88
N ASP A 176 -6.55 20.61 -6.12
CA ASP A 176 -7.60 19.73 -6.65
C ASP A 176 -8.85 19.70 -5.75
N ALA A 177 -8.69 19.84 -4.43
CA ALA A 177 -9.80 19.90 -3.47
C ALA A 177 -10.56 21.23 -3.55
N ALA A 178 -9.84 22.34 -3.78
CA ALA A 178 -10.42 23.65 -4.00
C ALA A 178 -11.20 23.71 -5.32
N ASP A 179 -10.63 23.14 -6.38
CA ASP A 179 -11.27 23.02 -7.69
C ASP A 179 -12.57 22.21 -7.57
N TRP A 180 -12.54 21.08 -6.86
CA TRP A 180 -13.76 20.30 -6.61
C TRP A 180 -14.82 21.08 -5.82
N ALA A 181 -14.42 21.87 -4.83
CA ALA A 181 -15.36 22.72 -4.09
C ALA A 181 -16.00 23.80 -4.99
N SER A 182 -15.23 24.37 -5.93
CA SER A 182 -15.78 25.29 -6.94
C SER A 182 -16.71 24.61 -7.93
N ASP A 183 -16.39 23.40 -8.39
CA ASP A 183 -17.25 22.60 -9.29
C ASP A 183 -18.60 22.29 -8.63
N ILE A 184 -18.57 21.96 -7.34
CA ILE A 184 -19.79 21.72 -6.54
C ILE A 184 -20.63 23.00 -6.46
N ALA A 185 -19.99 24.17 -6.28
CA ALA A 185 -20.66 25.46 -6.22
C ALA A 185 -21.29 25.85 -7.57
N SER A 186 -20.57 25.68 -8.68
CA SER A 186 -21.03 25.99 -10.05
C SER A 186 -22.07 24.99 -10.55
N GLY A 187 -21.99 23.73 -10.09
CA GLY A 187 -22.90 22.66 -10.47
C GLY A 187 -22.50 21.87 -11.69
N ASP A 188 -21.20 21.78 -11.94
CA ASP A 188 -20.64 21.01 -13.02
C ASP A 188 -20.79 19.49 -12.77
N ALA A 189 -21.07 18.74 -13.84
CA ALA A 189 -21.08 17.28 -13.86
C ALA A 189 -19.69 16.66 -13.60
N HIS A 190 -18.61 17.42 -13.80
CA HIS A 190 -17.22 16.97 -13.59
C HIS A 190 -16.86 16.70 -12.11
N ALA A 191 -17.71 17.12 -11.17
CA ALA A 191 -17.49 16.92 -9.73
C ALA A 191 -17.28 15.44 -9.32
N THR A 192 -17.76 14.47 -10.11
CA THR A 192 -17.55 13.03 -9.82
C THR A 192 -16.14 12.55 -10.20
N ILE A 193 -15.54 13.11 -11.25
CA ILE A 193 -14.18 12.78 -11.70
C ILE A 193 -13.15 13.32 -10.68
N SER A 194 -13.36 14.54 -10.17
CA SER A 194 -12.50 15.18 -9.17
C SER A 194 -12.46 14.38 -7.85
N ARG A 195 -13.56 13.71 -7.46
CA ARG A 195 -13.62 12.82 -6.28
C ARG A 195 -12.64 11.64 -6.35
N HIS A 196 -12.55 10.96 -7.49
CA HIS A 196 -11.65 9.81 -7.66
C HIS A 196 -10.18 10.24 -7.71
N ARG A 197 -9.90 11.41 -8.27
CA ARG A 197 -8.55 11.97 -8.33
C ARG A 197 -8.02 12.31 -6.94
N LEU A 198 -8.83 12.96 -6.10
CA LEU A 198 -8.49 13.24 -4.70
C LEU A 198 -8.22 11.98 -3.88
N ALA A 199 -8.96 10.91 -4.17
CA ALA A 199 -8.77 9.61 -3.54
C ALA A 199 -7.40 9.00 -3.88
N ALA A 200 -7.02 9.02 -5.15
CA ALA A 200 -5.75 8.49 -5.62
C ALA A 200 -4.55 9.31 -5.08
N ASP A 201 -4.67 10.63 -5.08
CA ASP A 201 -3.61 11.53 -4.62
C ASP A 201 -3.40 11.44 -3.09
N MET A 202 -4.47 11.21 -2.33
CA MET A 202 -4.41 10.95 -0.89
C MET A 202 -3.58 9.71 -0.56
N LEU A 203 -3.70 8.64 -1.35
CA LEU A 203 -2.92 7.42 -1.16
C LEU A 203 -1.44 7.61 -1.48
N ALA A 204 -1.16 8.36 -2.54
CA ALA A 204 0.22 8.74 -2.87
C ALA A 204 0.86 9.54 -1.73
N LEU A 205 0.09 10.43 -1.08
CA LEU A 205 0.55 11.19 0.08
C LEU A 205 0.80 10.32 1.30
N ASP A 206 -0.11 9.40 1.63
CA ASP A 206 0.08 8.49 2.78
C ASP A 206 1.35 7.64 2.62
N GLN A 207 1.65 7.17 1.40
CA GLN A 207 2.91 6.47 1.11
C GLN A 207 4.15 7.34 1.36
N LEU A 208 4.12 8.62 0.99
CA LEU A 208 5.21 9.56 1.24
C LEU A 208 5.38 9.85 2.74
N ILE A 209 4.28 9.94 3.50
CA ILE A 209 4.31 10.16 4.96
C ILE A 209 4.93 8.96 5.67
N VAL A 210 4.56 7.74 5.28
CA VAL A 210 5.20 6.52 5.80
C VAL A 210 6.70 6.56 5.51
N GLN A 211 7.12 6.94 4.31
CA GLN A 211 8.54 7.05 3.97
C GLN A 211 9.26 8.16 4.75
N LEU A 212 8.60 9.29 5.01
CA LEU A 212 9.14 10.38 5.82
C LEU A 212 9.47 9.91 7.24
N SER A 213 8.68 8.98 7.82
CA SER A 213 8.94 8.43 9.17
C SER A 213 10.28 7.71 9.33
N PHE A 214 10.94 7.41 8.22
CA PHE A 214 12.26 6.80 8.18
C PHE A 214 13.37 7.76 7.72
N ASP A 215 13.04 9.00 7.37
CA ASP A 215 14.04 10.03 7.08
C ASP A 215 14.55 10.64 8.40
N THR A 216 15.78 11.15 8.41
CA THR A 216 16.40 11.89 9.54
C THR A 216 15.75 13.26 9.79
N GLU A 217 14.48 13.41 9.45
CA GLU A 217 13.70 14.62 9.66
C GLU A 217 13.19 14.69 11.10
N THR A 218 13.05 15.91 11.62
CA THR A 218 12.64 16.14 13.01
C THR A 218 11.26 15.53 13.28
N ARG A 219 11.03 14.92 14.45
CA ARG A 219 9.71 14.43 14.91
C ARG A 219 8.58 15.44 14.67
N ARG A 220 8.89 16.75 14.69
CA ARG A 220 7.97 17.84 14.34
C ARG A 220 7.41 17.76 12.91
N THR A 221 8.24 17.48 11.91
CA THR A 221 7.82 17.34 10.51
C THR A 221 6.89 16.13 10.33
N LEU A 222 7.18 15.03 11.04
CA LEU A 222 6.32 13.84 11.07
C LEU A 222 4.97 14.11 11.72
N ASN A 223 4.95 14.88 12.80
CA ASN A 223 3.71 15.27 13.46
C ASN A 223 2.87 16.17 12.55
N HIS A 224 3.48 17.14 11.86
CA HIS A 224 2.77 17.98 10.87
C HIS A 224 2.22 17.16 9.70
N ALA A 225 3.00 16.24 9.16
CA ALA A 225 2.58 15.34 8.09
C ALA A 225 1.43 14.42 8.53
N SER A 226 1.52 13.85 9.74
CA SER A 226 0.47 12.98 10.30
C SER A 226 -0.81 13.76 10.62
N ALA A 227 -0.69 14.97 11.16
CA ALA A 227 -1.82 15.85 11.39
C ALA A 227 -2.47 16.31 10.07
N LEU A 228 -1.65 16.61 9.05
CA LEU A 228 -2.13 16.96 7.71
C LEU A 228 -2.94 15.81 7.13
N ARG A 229 -2.42 14.57 7.21
CA ARG A 229 -3.15 13.37 6.78
C ARG A 229 -4.52 13.27 7.46
N THR A 230 -4.57 13.41 8.78
CA THR A 230 -5.84 13.35 9.53
C THR A 230 -6.81 14.45 9.10
N ALA A 231 -6.32 15.68 8.87
CA ALA A 231 -7.13 16.80 8.41
C ALA A 231 -7.66 16.58 6.98
N MET A 232 -6.82 16.08 6.07
CA MET A 232 -7.21 15.71 4.71
C MET A 232 -8.30 14.63 4.68
N PHE A 233 -8.20 13.62 5.54
CA PHE A 233 -9.23 12.58 5.68
C PHE A 233 -10.57 13.15 6.16
N GLY A 234 -10.55 14.21 6.96
CA GLY A 234 -11.76 14.92 7.37
C GLY A 234 -12.37 15.79 6.26
N LEU A 235 -11.57 16.27 5.31
CA LEU A 235 -12.01 17.14 4.22
C LEU A 235 -12.88 16.40 3.20
N THR A 236 -12.49 15.18 2.82
CA THR A 236 -13.16 14.40 1.77
C THR A 236 -14.64 14.10 2.07
N PRO A 237 -15.01 13.62 3.29
CA PRO A 237 -16.42 13.43 3.65
C PRO A 237 -17.23 14.73 3.68
N VAL A 238 -16.62 15.84 4.09
CA VAL A 238 -17.30 17.15 4.14
C VAL A 238 -17.60 17.66 2.74
N LEU A 239 -16.64 17.57 1.81
CA LEU A 239 -16.85 17.91 0.40
C LEU A 239 -17.88 16.98 -0.27
N SER A 240 -17.84 15.68 0.03
CA SER A 240 -18.85 14.73 -0.44
C SER A 240 -20.24 15.09 0.07
N ALA A 241 -20.37 15.42 1.36
CA ALA A 241 -21.63 15.85 1.97
C ALA A 241 -22.15 17.16 1.35
N LEU A 242 -21.26 18.13 1.09
CA LEU A 242 -21.61 19.38 0.43
C LEU A 242 -22.11 19.13 -1.00
N ALA A 243 -21.44 18.25 -1.75
CA ALA A 243 -21.88 17.83 -3.08
C ALA A 243 -23.28 17.21 -3.04
N THR A 244 -23.53 16.26 -2.14
CA THR A 244 -24.83 15.60 -1.96
C THR A 244 -25.93 16.62 -1.63
N VAL A 245 -25.70 17.53 -0.68
CA VAL A 245 -26.69 18.53 -0.27
C VAL A 245 -26.97 19.54 -1.39
N ARG A 246 -25.94 19.99 -2.12
CA ARG A 246 -26.15 20.92 -3.26
C ARG A 246 -26.84 20.24 -4.43
N GLN A 247 -26.53 18.98 -4.70
CA GLN A 247 -27.22 18.20 -5.73
C GLN A 247 -28.70 18.02 -5.38
N ALA A 248 -29.02 17.62 -4.15
CA ALA A 248 -30.40 17.50 -3.67
C ALA A 248 -31.16 18.84 -3.74
N SER A 249 -30.49 19.95 -3.46
CA SER A 249 -31.10 21.29 -3.54
C SER A 249 -31.39 21.77 -4.97
N ARG A 250 -30.87 21.09 -6.01
CA ARG A 250 -31.16 21.38 -7.42
C ARG A 250 -32.21 20.44 -8.01
N GLN A 251 -32.65 19.43 -7.28
CA GLN A 251 -33.71 18.52 -7.74
C GLN A 251 -35.05 19.25 -7.79
N ALA A 252 -35.92 18.85 -8.72
CA ALA A 252 -37.25 19.42 -8.88
C ALA A 252 -38.16 19.15 -7.66
N ASP A 253 -37.98 18.00 -7.00
CA ASP A 253 -38.65 17.63 -5.75
C ASP A 253 -37.58 17.29 -4.69
N PRO A 254 -37.10 18.28 -3.92
CA PRO A 254 -36.02 18.07 -2.97
C PRO A 254 -36.50 17.26 -1.75
N PRO A 255 -35.66 16.35 -1.21
CA PRO A 255 -36.05 15.47 -0.10
C PRO A 255 -36.24 16.20 1.24
N PHE A 256 -35.77 17.45 1.35
CA PHE A 256 -35.92 18.31 2.52
C PHE A 256 -36.26 19.74 2.09
N PRO A 257 -36.88 20.56 2.96
CA PRO A 257 -37.16 21.96 2.65
C PRO A 257 -35.89 22.71 2.26
N GLN A 258 -36.00 23.58 1.25
CA GLN A 258 -34.85 24.29 0.69
C GLN A 258 -34.11 25.16 1.72
N ALA A 259 -34.82 25.69 2.72
CA ALA A 259 -34.22 26.39 3.85
C ALA A 259 -33.28 25.50 4.69
N VAL A 260 -33.64 24.23 4.91
CA VAL A 260 -32.83 23.26 5.67
C VAL A 260 -31.61 22.84 4.86
N LEU A 261 -31.78 22.62 3.55
CA LEU A 261 -30.68 22.30 2.63
C LEU A 261 -29.68 23.47 2.53
N ALA A 262 -30.17 24.70 2.40
CA ALA A 262 -29.33 25.89 2.35
C ALA A 262 -28.56 26.13 3.66
N ASP A 263 -29.21 25.93 4.81
CA ASP A 263 -28.54 26.03 6.11
C ASP A 263 -27.45 24.97 6.30
N THR A 264 -27.76 23.73 5.91
CA THR A 264 -26.81 22.61 5.94
C THR A 264 -25.63 22.86 5.01
N ALA A 265 -25.87 23.36 3.80
CA ALA A 265 -24.82 23.69 2.84
C ALA A 265 -23.90 24.81 3.36
N ARG A 266 -24.45 25.87 3.98
CA ARG A 266 -23.65 26.94 4.60
C ARG A 266 -22.77 26.41 5.73
N HIS A 267 -23.30 25.53 6.58
CA HIS A 267 -22.54 24.92 7.66
C HIS A 267 -21.39 24.04 7.14
N LEU A 268 -21.68 23.18 6.15
CA LEU A 268 -20.66 22.33 5.52
C LEU A 268 -19.59 23.15 4.80
N ASP A 269 -19.96 24.24 4.14
CA ASP A 269 -19.00 25.16 3.48
C ASP A 269 -18.09 25.86 4.52
N ALA A 270 -18.64 26.33 5.64
CA ALA A 270 -17.85 26.90 6.73
C ALA A 270 -16.88 25.88 7.35
N LYS A 271 -17.34 24.63 7.54
CA LYS A 271 -16.52 23.51 8.03
C LYS A 271 -15.41 23.16 7.06
N TYR A 272 -15.71 23.12 5.75
CA TYR A 272 -14.76 22.91 4.68
C TYR A 272 -13.65 23.97 4.71
N ARG A 273 -14.01 25.27 4.74
CA ARG A 273 -13.01 26.37 4.77
C ARG A 273 -12.09 26.29 5.98
N THR A 274 -12.65 25.94 7.15
CA THR A 274 -11.87 25.76 8.39
C THR A 274 -10.87 24.62 8.28
N LEU A 275 -11.30 23.48 7.74
CA LEU A 275 -10.43 22.32 7.52
C LEU A 275 -9.38 22.60 6.45
N LEU A 276 -9.74 23.27 5.36
CA LEU A 276 -8.81 23.67 4.30
C LEU A 276 -7.71 24.59 4.86
N ALA A 277 -8.07 25.58 5.69
CA ALA A 277 -7.12 26.47 6.35
C ALA A 277 -6.19 25.71 7.32
N ARG A 278 -6.71 24.71 8.04
CA ARG A 278 -5.88 23.82 8.88
C ARG A 278 -4.90 23.01 8.02
N CYS A 279 -5.36 22.47 6.88
CA CYS A 279 -4.49 21.73 5.97
C CYS A 279 -3.40 22.61 5.34
N THR A 280 -3.72 23.83 4.89
CA THR A 280 -2.72 24.75 4.32
C THR A 280 -1.68 25.17 5.35
N ALA A 281 -2.10 25.45 6.59
CA ALA A 281 -1.18 25.75 7.69
C ALA A 281 -0.25 24.57 8.02
N LEU A 282 -0.79 23.35 8.11
CA LEU A 282 0.00 22.14 8.36
C LEU A 282 0.96 21.83 7.20
N GLN A 283 0.53 22.04 5.95
CA GLN A 283 1.33 21.85 4.75
C GLN A 283 2.49 22.85 4.68
N ALA A 284 2.28 24.10 5.07
CA ALA A 284 3.35 25.11 5.17
C ALA A 284 4.42 24.73 6.22
N GLY A 285 3.99 24.13 7.35
CA GLY A 285 4.90 23.68 8.41
C GLY A 285 5.74 22.42 8.08
N ILE A 286 5.44 21.71 7.00
CA ILE A 286 6.25 20.55 6.58
C ILE A 286 7.58 21.05 6.04
N GLY A 287 8.69 20.85 6.77
CA GLY A 287 10.05 21.11 6.30
C GLY A 287 10.56 22.53 6.51
N ASP A 288 9.79 23.40 7.18
CA ASP A 288 10.29 24.68 7.69
C ASP A 288 10.68 24.52 9.17
N ARG A 289 11.95 24.82 9.50
CA ARG A 289 12.48 24.71 10.86
C ARG A 289 12.17 25.93 11.73
N THR A 290 11.67 27.02 11.13
CA THR A 290 11.63 28.36 11.75
C THR A 290 10.23 28.85 12.06
N MET A 291 9.18 28.25 11.49
CA MET A 291 7.81 28.69 11.72
C MET A 291 7.32 28.20 13.09
N PRO A 292 6.93 29.10 14.03
CA PRO A 292 6.25 28.68 15.25
C PRO A 292 4.94 27.97 14.89
N PRO A 293 4.47 27.02 15.74
CA PRO A 293 3.22 26.32 15.47
C PRO A 293 2.12 27.35 15.17
N PRO A 294 1.29 27.13 14.13
CA PRO A 294 0.26 28.08 13.79
C PRO A 294 -0.61 28.35 15.02
N ALA A 295 -0.77 29.63 15.36
CA ALA A 295 -1.71 30.10 16.38
C ALA A 295 -3.15 29.95 15.88
N ILE A 296 -3.53 28.74 15.46
CA ILE A 296 -4.92 28.37 15.30
C ILE A 296 -5.33 27.91 16.69
N ALA A 297 -6.33 28.58 17.27
CA ALA A 297 -6.89 28.29 18.59
C ALA A 297 -6.84 26.78 18.85
N ALA A 298 -6.04 26.39 19.84
CA ALA A 298 -5.97 25.00 20.26
C ALA A 298 -7.40 24.47 20.37
N PRO A 299 -7.69 23.24 19.89
CA PRO A 299 -8.92 22.59 20.26
C PRO A 299 -9.05 22.72 21.78
N ARG A 300 -10.19 23.21 22.28
CA ARG A 300 -10.44 23.36 23.73
C ARG A 300 -9.86 22.13 24.43
N SER A 301 -9.12 22.31 25.52
CA SER A 301 -8.30 21.32 26.24
C SER A 301 -8.78 19.86 26.18
N ASP A 302 -10.09 19.64 26.24
CA ASP A 302 -10.73 18.33 26.23
C ASP A 302 -10.64 17.61 24.86
N THR A 303 -10.68 18.32 23.73
CA THR A 303 -10.48 17.73 22.39
C THR A 303 -9.01 17.62 21.99
N ALA A 304 -8.14 18.51 22.49
CA ALA A 304 -6.70 18.42 22.25
C ALA A 304 -6.08 17.23 23.00
N ALA A 305 -6.52 16.94 24.23
CA ALA A 305 -6.11 15.75 24.97
C ALA A 305 -6.60 14.47 24.28
N ALA A 306 -7.86 14.43 23.80
CA ALA A 306 -8.41 13.28 23.08
C ALA A 306 -7.80 13.08 21.68
N GLU A 307 -7.43 14.16 20.96
CA GLU A 307 -6.72 14.09 19.68
C GLU A 307 -5.24 13.73 19.85
N ALA A 308 -4.60 14.17 20.93
CA ALA A 308 -3.21 13.81 21.27
C ALA A 308 -3.08 12.35 21.74
N ASP A 309 -4.02 11.86 22.56
CA ASP A 309 -4.10 10.45 22.98
C ASP A 309 -4.44 9.53 21.79
N ALA A 310 -5.28 9.99 20.86
CA ALA A 310 -5.53 9.30 19.58
C ALA A 310 -4.36 9.35 18.59
N ALA A 311 -3.43 10.31 18.74
CA ALA A 311 -2.21 10.39 17.95
C ALA A 311 -1.09 9.50 18.51
N ASP A 312 -1.05 9.29 19.83
CA ASP A 312 -0.10 8.39 20.50
C ASP A 312 -0.51 6.91 20.34
N HIS A 313 -1.81 6.64 20.23
CA HIS A 313 -2.36 5.31 19.93
C HIS A 313 -2.89 5.25 18.50
N GLY A 314 -1.97 5.25 17.53
CA GLY A 314 -2.30 5.03 16.12
C GLY A 314 -3.24 3.81 15.95
N PRO A 315 -4.20 3.85 15.01
CA PRO A 315 -5.21 2.82 14.86
C PRO A 315 -4.56 1.43 14.76
N ALA A 316 -4.95 0.51 15.65
CA ALA A 316 -4.55 -0.89 15.57
C ALA A 316 -5.03 -1.42 14.20
N PRO A 317 -4.12 -1.79 13.27
CA PRO A 317 -4.50 -2.18 11.93
C PRO A 317 -5.37 -3.43 11.99
N HIS A 318 -6.43 -3.49 11.18
CA HIS A 318 -7.21 -4.72 11.06
C HIS A 318 -6.50 -5.70 10.13
N HIS A 319 -6.15 -6.87 10.65
CA HIS A 319 -5.54 -7.97 9.90
C HIS A 319 -6.55 -9.09 9.67
N ASP A 320 -6.75 -9.45 8.40
CA ASP A 320 -7.49 -10.65 8.03
C ASP A 320 -6.53 -11.85 8.10
N HIS A 321 -6.25 -12.32 9.31
CA HIS A 321 -5.25 -13.36 9.57
C HIS A 321 -5.44 -14.61 8.70
N ALA A 322 -6.68 -14.98 8.38
CA ALA A 322 -6.98 -16.12 7.51
C ALA A 322 -6.45 -15.90 6.09
N MET A 323 -6.64 -14.69 5.52
CA MET A 323 -6.14 -14.36 4.20
C MET A 323 -4.60 -14.25 4.18
N LEU A 324 -4.03 -13.68 5.25
CA LEU A 324 -2.58 -13.56 5.39
C LEU A 324 -1.92 -14.94 5.50
N LEU A 325 -2.47 -15.84 6.33
CA LEU A 325 -1.97 -17.19 6.51
C LEU A 325 -2.12 -18.01 5.23
N PHE A 326 -3.26 -17.92 4.54
CA PHE A 326 -3.45 -18.56 3.25
C PHE A 326 -2.40 -18.10 2.23
N GLY A 327 -2.16 -16.80 2.16
CA GLY A 327 -1.18 -16.23 1.27
C GLY A 327 0.25 -16.71 1.53
N ALA A 328 0.63 -16.79 2.81
CA ALA A 328 1.93 -17.31 3.24
C ALA A 328 2.05 -18.83 3.04
N ALA A 329 1.03 -19.60 3.42
CA ALA A 329 0.97 -21.05 3.24
C ALA A 329 1.07 -21.44 1.77
N SER A 330 0.36 -20.74 0.88
CA SER A 330 0.44 -20.94 -0.57
C SER A 330 1.86 -20.77 -1.10
N ALA A 331 2.63 -19.80 -0.61
CA ALA A 331 4.03 -19.61 -1.00
C ALA A 331 4.93 -20.74 -0.50
N GLY A 332 4.76 -21.16 0.76
CA GLY A 332 5.49 -22.30 1.32
C GLY A 332 5.22 -23.60 0.57
N VAL A 333 3.95 -23.89 0.26
CA VAL A 333 3.55 -25.07 -0.53
C VAL A 333 4.11 -24.99 -1.96
N ALA A 334 4.17 -23.79 -2.56
CA ALA A 334 4.80 -23.61 -3.88
C ALA A 334 6.26 -24.03 -3.87
N VAL A 335 7.02 -23.55 -2.88
CA VAL A 335 8.46 -23.83 -2.76
C VAL A 335 8.70 -25.29 -2.40
N PHE A 336 7.86 -25.85 -1.53
CA PHE A 336 7.90 -27.27 -1.22
C PHE A 336 7.65 -28.12 -2.46
N GLY A 337 6.62 -27.80 -3.25
CA GLY A 337 6.31 -28.47 -4.51
C GLY A 337 7.43 -28.35 -5.55
N ALA A 338 8.02 -27.16 -5.70
CA ALA A 338 9.16 -26.95 -6.59
C ALA A 338 10.39 -27.76 -6.16
N GLY A 339 10.67 -27.82 -4.86
CA GLY A 339 11.77 -28.62 -4.31
C GLY A 339 11.52 -30.13 -4.47
N LEU A 340 10.29 -30.61 -4.26
CA LEU A 340 9.94 -32.01 -4.54
C LEU A 340 10.11 -32.35 -6.03
N LEU A 341 9.66 -31.48 -6.94
CA LEU A 341 9.85 -31.68 -8.36
C LEU A 341 11.33 -31.82 -8.72
N TRP A 342 12.20 -30.98 -8.14
CA TRP A 342 13.65 -31.07 -8.33
C TRP A 342 14.23 -32.38 -7.79
N ILE A 343 13.87 -32.76 -6.56
CA ILE A 343 14.36 -33.98 -5.90
C ILE A 343 13.94 -35.23 -6.71
N PHE A 344 12.69 -35.30 -7.14
CA PHE A 344 12.18 -36.45 -7.91
C PHE A 344 12.64 -36.47 -9.36
N SER A 345 12.87 -35.30 -9.98
CA SER A 345 13.39 -35.26 -11.34
C SER A 345 14.88 -35.61 -11.41
N GLY A 346 15.60 -35.59 -10.28
CA GLY A 346 17.04 -35.84 -10.23
C GLY A 346 17.85 -34.82 -11.04
N TRP A 347 17.34 -33.60 -11.20
CA TRP A 347 17.94 -32.61 -12.08
C TRP A 347 19.14 -31.96 -11.39
N GLU A 348 20.36 -32.23 -11.88
CA GLU A 348 21.62 -31.82 -11.22
C GLU A 348 21.67 -30.33 -10.84
N ASP A 349 21.29 -29.41 -11.74
CA ASP A 349 21.35 -27.95 -11.51
C ASP A 349 20.06 -27.33 -10.95
N GLY A 350 19.14 -28.12 -10.38
CA GLY A 350 17.82 -27.61 -10.00
C GLY A 350 17.77 -26.74 -8.73
N GLY A 351 18.81 -26.72 -7.89
CA GLY A 351 18.84 -25.96 -6.63
C GLY A 351 18.71 -24.44 -6.81
N GLY A 352 19.44 -23.86 -7.76
CA GLY A 352 19.36 -22.43 -8.10
C GLY A 352 17.98 -21.99 -8.60
N PRO A 353 17.39 -22.68 -9.60
CA PRO A 353 16.03 -22.47 -10.07
C PRO A 353 14.97 -22.52 -8.97
N VAL A 354 15.04 -23.48 -8.04
CA VAL A 354 14.10 -23.55 -6.91
C VAL A 354 14.24 -22.32 -6.00
N ALA A 355 15.45 -21.81 -5.80
CA ALA A 355 15.66 -20.54 -5.08
C ALA A 355 15.04 -19.33 -5.82
N VAL A 356 15.18 -19.26 -7.15
CA VAL A 356 14.55 -18.21 -7.97
C VAL A 356 13.01 -18.31 -7.91
N ALA A 357 12.46 -19.52 -7.98
CA ALA A 357 11.03 -19.75 -7.80
C ALA A 357 10.55 -19.30 -6.42
N ALA A 358 11.34 -19.54 -5.36
CA ALA A 358 11.04 -19.09 -4.00
C ALA A 358 10.98 -17.57 -3.88
N ILE A 359 11.93 -16.84 -4.50
CA ILE A 359 11.90 -15.37 -4.57
C ILE A 359 10.59 -14.91 -5.22
N ALA A 360 10.28 -15.44 -6.42
CA ALA A 360 9.09 -15.05 -7.17
C ALA A 360 7.79 -15.36 -6.39
N CYS A 361 7.69 -16.53 -5.77
CA CYS A 361 6.54 -16.92 -4.95
C CYS A 361 6.34 -16.00 -3.74
N CYS A 362 7.42 -15.62 -3.04
CA CYS A 362 7.36 -14.66 -1.93
C CYS A 362 6.86 -13.29 -2.39
N PHE A 363 7.30 -12.81 -3.56
CA PHE A 363 6.82 -11.55 -4.13
C PHE A 363 5.34 -11.65 -4.54
N PHE A 364 4.93 -12.69 -5.27
CA PHE A 364 3.52 -12.89 -5.63
C PHE A 364 2.62 -13.07 -4.42
N ALA A 365 3.12 -13.62 -3.31
CA ALA A 365 2.37 -13.74 -2.07
C ALA A 365 2.00 -12.37 -1.45
N SER A 366 2.82 -11.34 -1.70
CA SER A 366 2.58 -9.98 -1.24
C SER A 366 1.57 -9.18 -2.07
N ILE A 367 1.12 -9.73 -3.21
CA ILE A 367 0.24 -9.05 -4.17
C ILE A 367 -1.19 -9.57 -4.02
N ASP A 368 -2.16 -8.65 -3.98
CA ASP A 368 -3.58 -9.00 -3.88
C ASP A 368 -4.11 -9.70 -5.15
N GLU A 369 -3.68 -9.28 -6.35
CA GLU A 369 -4.06 -9.89 -7.64
C GLU A 369 -2.82 -10.25 -8.49
N PRO A 370 -2.43 -11.55 -8.57
CA PRO A 370 -1.29 -11.97 -9.37
C PRO A 370 -1.59 -12.03 -10.88
N ARG A 371 -2.86 -12.23 -11.26
CA ARG A 371 -3.30 -12.40 -12.66
C ARG A 371 -2.86 -11.28 -13.62
N PRO A 372 -3.10 -9.97 -13.33
CA PRO A 372 -2.70 -8.91 -14.25
C PRO A 372 -1.18 -8.77 -14.39
N LEU A 373 -0.40 -9.23 -13.41
CA LEU A 373 1.07 -9.14 -13.42
C LEU A 373 1.75 -10.40 -13.98
N ALA A 374 1.08 -11.55 -13.97
CA ALA A 374 1.63 -12.82 -14.44
C ALA A 374 2.07 -12.78 -15.91
N TRP A 375 1.21 -12.27 -16.81
CA TRP A 375 1.52 -12.19 -18.24
C TRP A 375 2.64 -11.20 -18.58
N PRO A 376 2.63 -9.95 -18.08
CA PRO A 376 3.77 -9.06 -18.22
C PRO A 376 5.06 -9.67 -17.66
N PHE A 377 5.00 -10.31 -16.49
CA PHE A 377 6.15 -10.94 -15.86
C PHE A 377 6.77 -12.01 -16.76
N LEU A 378 5.96 -12.90 -17.34
CA LEU A 378 6.44 -13.94 -18.26
C LEU A 378 7.06 -13.35 -19.53
N ARG A 379 6.41 -12.35 -20.15
CA ARG A 379 6.93 -11.69 -21.35
C ARG A 379 8.28 -11.00 -21.10
N TRP A 380 8.40 -10.27 -19.99
CA TRP A 380 9.63 -9.56 -19.63
C TRP A 380 10.74 -10.52 -19.19
N SER A 381 10.38 -11.62 -18.52
CA SER A 381 11.33 -12.69 -18.15
C SER A 381 11.90 -13.37 -19.39
N ALA A 382 11.05 -13.72 -20.37
CA ALA A 382 11.48 -14.26 -21.65
C ALA A 382 12.37 -13.28 -22.44
N ALA A 383 12.00 -11.99 -22.47
CA ALA A 383 12.83 -10.95 -23.07
C ALA A 383 14.21 -10.85 -22.39
N CYS A 384 14.26 -10.94 -21.06
CA CYS A 384 15.53 -10.95 -20.33
C CYS A 384 16.37 -12.19 -20.58
N LEU A 385 15.76 -13.36 -20.70
CA LEU A 385 16.47 -14.57 -21.08
C LEU A 385 17.14 -14.37 -22.45
N LEU A 386 16.40 -13.86 -23.45
CA LEU A 386 16.95 -13.61 -24.78
C LEU A 386 18.07 -12.57 -24.78
N ILE A 387 17.85 -11.42 -24.12
CA ILE A 387 18.86 -10.37 -24.00
C ILE A 387 20.09 -10.95 -23.30
N THR A 388 19.92 -11.68 -22.22
CA THR A 388 21.08 -12.16 -21.46
C THR A 388 21.83 -13.27 -22.18
N SER A 389 21.13 -14.17 -22.88
CA SER A 389 21.78 -15.13 -23.79
C SER A 389 22.59 -14.41 -24.87
N PHE A 390 22.03 -13.37 -25.49
CA PHE A 390 22.79 -12.55 -26.44
C PHE A 390 24.03 -11.93 -25.80
N TYR A 391 23.92 -11.38 -24.58
CA TYR A 391 25.07 -10.80 -23.89
C TYR A 391 26.12 -11.86 -23.52
N LEU A 392 25.71 -13.01 -23.01
CA LEU A 392 26.64 -14.05 -22.58
C LEU A 392 27.42 -14.67 -23.74
N PHE A 393 26.78 -14.85 -24.92
CA PHE A 393 27.42 -15.47 -26.08
C PHE A 393 28.13 -14.49 -27.02
N LEU A 394 27.61 -13.28 -27.21
CA LEU A 394 28.19 -12.31 -28.15
C LEU A 394 29.01 -11.21 -27.48
N VAL A 395 28.72 -10.87 -26.23
CA VAL A 395 29.20 -9.62 -25.62
C VAL A 395 30.31 -9.92 -24.59
N VAL A 396 30.03 -10.79 -23.61
CA VAL A 396 30.98 -11.17 -22.54
C VAL A 396 32.30 -11.74 -23.06
N PRO A 397 32.34 -12.61 -24.10
CA PRO A 397 33.60 -13.14 -24.62
C PRO A 397 34.52 -12.06 -25.21
N HIS A 398 33.95 -10.92 -25.61
CA HIS A 398 34.69 -9.79 -26.16
C HIS A 398 35.06 -8.74 -25.10
N ALA A 399 34.52 -8.84 -23.87
CA ALA A 399 34.81 -7.91 -22.79
C ALA A 399 36.14 -8.26 -22.12
N GLN A 400 37.24 -7.79 -22.71
CA GLN A 400 38.60 -8.01 -22.20
C GLN A 400 38.99 -7.07 -21.05
N SER A 401 38.18 -6.04 -20.80
CA SER A 401 38.40 -5.05 -19.74
C SER A 401 37.09 -4.71 -19.02
N PHE A 402 37.22 -4.26 -17.77
CA PHE A 402 36.07 -3.85 -16.98
C PHE A 402 35.30 -2.69 -17.63
N ASP A 403 36.00 -1.74 -18.26
CA ASP A 403 35.37 -0.58 -18.91
C ASP A 403 34.46 -1.00 -20.06
N MET A 404 34.87 -2.02 -20.82
CA MET A 404 34.08 -2.58 -21.90
C MET A 404 32.85 -3.33 -21.38
N LEU A 405 33.00 -4.12 -20.30
CA LEU A 405 31.88 -4.76 -19.61
C LEU A 405 30.88 -3.72 -19.09
N ALA A 406 31.36 -2.66 -18.43
CA ALA A 406 30.52 -1.58 -17.91
C ALA A 406 29.77 -0.86 -19.04
N GLY A 407 30.46 -0.52 -20.13
CA GLY A 407 29.84 0.11 -21.30
C GLY A 407 28.75 -0.76 -21.94
N MET A 408 28.98 -2.07 -22.03
CA MET A 408 28.01 -3.02 -22.56
C MET A 408 26.79 -3.17 -21.64
N LEU A 409 26.99 -3.25 -20.32
CA LEU A 409 25.90 -3.33 -19.35
C LEU A 409 25.10 -2.02 -19.21
N ALA A 410 25.60 -0.89 -19.71
CA ALA A 410 24.92 0.40 -19.60
C ALA A 410 23.51 0.39 -20.21
N ALA A 411 23.33 -0.12 -21.42
CA ALA A 411 22.05 -0.10 -22.11
C ALA A 411 20.91 -0.82 -21.32
N PRO A 412 21.05 -2.10 -20.91
CA PRO A 412 19.99 -2.80 -20.19
C PRO A 412 19.76 -2.22 -18.78
N TYR A 413 20.82 -1.87 -18.06
CA TYR A 413 20.70 -1.41 -16.67
C TYR A 413 20.23 0.05 -16.55
N LEU A 414 20.52 0.90 -17.53
CA LEU A 414 19.91 2.23 -17.64
C LEU A 414 18.42 2.14 -18.00
N ALA A 415 18.03 1.20 -18.87
CA ALA A 415 16.62 0.96 -19.19
C ALA A 415 15.84 0.47 -17.95
N ILE A 416 16.41 -0.47 -17.19
CA ILE A 416 15.84 -0.94 -15.92
C ILE A 416 15.71 0.23 -14.93
N GLY A 417 16.74 1.06 -14.79
CA GLY A 417 16.72 2.22 -13.90
C GLY A 417 15.69 3.29 -14.30
N LEU A 418 15.34 3.41 -15.59
CA LEU A 418 14.28 4.31 -16.07
C LEU A 418 12.87 3.75 -15.83
N LEU A 419 12.71 2.43 -15.80
CA LEU A 419 11.43 1.77 -15.51
C LEU A 419 11.09 1.79 -14.03
N MET A 420 12.09 1.75 -13.15
CA MET A 420 11.89 1.61 -11.70
C MET A 420 11.08 2.76 -11.04
N PRO A 421 11.22 4.04 -11.43
CA PRO A 421 10.42 5.14 -10.90
C PRO A 421 8.98 5.18 -11.44
N ARG A 422 8.62 4.37 -12.45
CA ARG A 422 7.29 4.41 -13.08
C ARG A 422 6.29 3.57 -12.26
N PRO A 423 5.15 4.15 -11.84
CA PRO A 423 4.11 3.39 -11.13
C PRO A 423 3.59 2.26 -12.03
N GLY A 424 3.48 1.05 -11.46
CA GLY A 424 3.09 -0.18 -12.17
C GLY A 424 4.26 -1.02 -12.69
N PHE A 425 5.41 -0.41 -13.00
CA PHE A 425 6.60 -1.14 -13.47
C PHE A 425 7.63 -1.42 -12.38
N GLN A 426 7.51 -0.82 -11.19
CA GLN A 426 8.51 -0.96 -10.12
C GLN A 426 8.84 -2.42 -9.77
N LEU A 427 7.82 -3.25 -9.56
CA LEU A 427 8.03 -4.67 -9.24
C LEU A 427 8.60 -5.44 -10.42
N ILE A 428 8.13 -5.14 -11.64
CA ILE A 428 8.63 -5.76 -12.86
C ILE A 428 10.11 -5.42 -13.02
N ALA A 429 10.50 -4.15 -12.92
CA ALA A 429 11.88 -3.68 -13.02
C ALA A 429 12.78 -4.28 -11.92
N MET A 430 12.25 -4.42 -10.70
CA MET A 430 12.94 -5.10 -9.60
C MET A 430 13.27 -6.55 -9.95
N LEU A 431 12.25 -7.33 -10.32
CA LEU A 431 12.41 -8.74 -10.70
C LEU A 431 13.29 -8.87 -11.95
N LEU A 432 13.13 -7.96 -12.92
CA LEU A 432 13.95 -7.91 -14.13
C LEU A 432 15.43 -7.74 -13.79
N SER A 433 15.77 -6.83 -12.87
CA SER A 433 17.16 -6.62 -12.43
C SER A 433 17.79 -7.88 -11.85
N VAL A 434 17.01 -8.69 -11.12
CA VAL A 434 17.49 -10.00 -10.61
C VAL A 434 17.74 -10.94 -11.74
N ASN A 435 16.76 -11.06 -12.64
CA ASN A 435 16.81 -12.04 -13.70
C ASN A 435 17.95 -11.71 -14.67
N THR A 436 18.10 -10.45 -15.07
CA THR A 436 19.25 -10.01 -15.89
C THR A 436 20.58 -10.26 -15.18
N ALA A 437 20.67 -10.04 -13.86
CA ALA A 437 21.90 -10.27 -13.10
C ALA A 437 22.22 -11.77 -12.95
N SER A 438 21.22 -12.60 -12.63
CA SER A 438 21.34 -14.05 -12.49
C SER A 438 21.67 -14.73 -13.81
N PHE A 439 21.04 -14.31 -14.91
CA PHE A 439 21.33 -14.88 -16.23
C PHE A 439 22.70 -14.48 -16.76
N ALA A 440 23.20 -13.30 -16.37
CA ALA A 440 24.51 -12.85 -16.84
C ALA A 440 25.63 -13.73 -16.28
N ASN A 441 25.34 -14.49 -15.20
CA ASN A 441 26.20 -15.47 -14.54
C ASN A 441 27.69 -15.09 -14.60
N VAL A 442 27.98 -13.83 -14.29
CA VAL A 442 29.34 -13.28 -14.32
C VAL A 442 30.06 -13.87 -13.12
N GLN A 443 30.65 -15.04 -13.33
CA GLN A 443 31.52 -15.71 -12.40
C GLN A 443 32.97 -15.36 -12.76
N SER A 444 33.86 -15.42 -11.77
CA SER A 444 35.29 -15.15 -11.94
C SER A 444 35.99 -16.16 -12.85
N VAL A 445 35.35 -17.29 -13.15
CA VAL A 445 35.84 -18.34 -14.06
C VAL A 445 34.87 -18.48 -15.23
N TYR A 446 35.30 -18.08 -16.42
CA TYR A 446 34.56 -18.30 -17.65
C TYR A 446 34.81 -19.73 -18.13
N ASP A 447 33.84 -20.63 -17.93
CA ASP A 447 33.88 -21.98 -18.48
C ASP A 447 32.84 -22.09 -19.61
N ALA A 448 33.31 -22.31 -20.83
CA ALA A 448 32.52 -22.24 -22.07
C ALA A 448 31.73 -23.55 -22.32
N ASN A 449 31.02 -24.06 -21.32
CA ASN A 449 30.19 -25.24 -21.46
C ASN A 449 28.76 -24.87 -21.93
N PHE A 450 28.51 -24.98 -23.24
CA PHE A 450 27.19 -24.73 -23.82
C PHE A 450 26.09 -25.60 -23.19
N VAL A 451 26.40 -26.86 -22.85
CA VAL A 451 25.43 -27.80 -22.26
C VAL A 451 25.03 -27.33 -20.85
N GLY A 452 26.00 -26.96 -20.02
CA GLY A 452 25.74 -26.42 -18.68
C GLY A 452 24.95 -25.10 -18.72
N LEU A 453 25.31 -24.21 -19.65
CA LEU A 453 24.59 -22.95 -19.88
C LEU A 453 23.14 -23.16 -20.34
N PHE A 454 22.93 -24.08 -21.29
CA PHE A 454 21.59 -24.42 -21.78
C PHE A 454 20.74 -25.05 -20.66
N ASN A 455 21.32 -25.98 -19.90
CA ASN A 455 20.67 -26.63 -18.76
C ASN A 455 20.25 -25.61 -17.70
N THR A 456 21.17 -24.74 -17.29
CA THR A 456 20.92 -23.68 -16.30
C THR A 456 19.86 -22.68 -16.81
N SER A 457 19.92 -22.31 -18.08
CA SER A 457 18.95 -21.39 -18.70
C SER A 457 17.55 -22.00 -18.77
N LEU A 458 17.45 -23.27 -19.16
CA LEU A 458 16.20 -24.02 -19.22
C LEU A 458 15.59 -24.19 -17.83
N ALA A 459 16.40 -24.53 -16.83
CA ALA A 459 15.94 -24.70 -15.46
C ALA A 459 15.43 -23.38 -14.85
N ASN A 460 16.14 -22.28 -15.07
CA ASN A 460 15.68 -20.94 -14.67
C ASN A 460 14.39 -20.53 -15.41
N ALA A 461 14.26 -20.82 -16.70
CA ALA A 461 13.03 -20.56 -17.45
C ALA A 461 11.83 -21.36 -16.89
N ALA A 462 12.05 -22.62 -16.50
CA ALA A 462 11.03 -23.44 -15.84
C ALA A 462 10.60 -22.86 -14.48
N ALA A 463 11.56 -22.41 -13.66
CA ALA A 463 11.27 -21.73 -12.39
C ALA A 463 10.46 -20.44 -12.59
N MET A 464 10.77 -19.67 -13.63
CA MET A 464 10.04 -18.45 -13.98
C MET A 464 8.62 -18.71 -14.47
N LEU A 465 8.35 -19.87 -15.08
CA LEU A 465 7.00 -20.30 -15.45
C LEU A 465 6.22 -20.77 -14.22
N PHE A 466 6.88 -21.51 -13.32
CA PHE A 466 6.25 -22.13 -12.17
C PHE A 466 5.58 -21.11 -11.24
N ALA A 467 6.30 -20.05 -10.83
CA ALA A 467 5.78 -19.09 -9.85
C ALA A 467 4.48 -18.36 -10.27
N PRO A 468 4.37 -17.76 -11.47
CA PRO A 468 3.12 -17.12 -11.90
C PRO A 468 1.99 -18.14 -12.14
N LEU A 469 2.29 -19.33 -12.68
CA LEU A 469 1.30 -20.41 -12.83
C LEU A 469 0.75 -20.84 -11.47
N TRP A 470 1.62 -21.09 -10.50
CA TRP A 470 1.22 -21.38 -9.12
C TRP A 470 0.41 -20.24 -8.51
N ALA A 471 0.87 -19.00 -8.63
CA ALA A 471 0.19 -17.83 -8.05
C ALA A 471 -1.22 -17.65 -8.62
N THR A 472 -1.42 -17.93 -9.91
CA THR A 472 -2.74 -17.86 -10.57
C THR A 472 -3.65 -19.03 -10.24
N LEU A 473 -3.09 -20.23 -10.04
CA LEU A 473 -3.81 -21.45 -9.66
C LEU A 473 -4.21 -21.44 -8.18
N ALA A 474 -3.26 -21.15 -7.29
CA ALA A 474 -3.44 -21.19 -5.85
C ALA A 474 -4.27 -20.02 -5.32
N ARG A 475 -4.38 -18.91 -6.06
CA ARG A 475 -5.26 -17.77 -5.74
C ARG A 475 -6.36 -17.59 -6.80
N PRO A 476 -7.41 -18.42 -6.80
CA PRO A 476 -8.58 -18.21 -7.66
C PRO A 476 -9.40 -16.98 -7.24
N PHE A 477 -9.13 -16.37 -6.08
CA PHE A 477 -9.85 -15.21 -5.57
C PHE A 477 -9.50 -13.93 -6.35
N GLY A 478 -10.45 -13.37 -7.08
CA GLY A 478 -10.33 -11.98 -7.56
C GLY A 478 -10.41 -10.98 -6.40
N ALA A 479 -9.86 -9.77 -6.55
CA ALA A 479 -9.98 -8.68 -5.56
C ALA A 479 -11.41 -8.43 -5.10
N HIS A 480 -12.38 -8.82 -5.93
CA HIS A 480 -13.80 -8.88 -5.64
C HIS A 480 -14.14 -9.60 -4.32
N VAL A 481 -13.49 -10.72 -3.97
CA VAL A 481 -13.78 -11.45 -2.70
C VAL A 481 -13.18 -10.74 -1.50
N ALA A 482 -11.95 -10.24 -1.63
CA ALA A 482 -11.30 -9.45 -0.57
C ALA A 482 -12.07 -8.14 -0.31
N ALA A 483 -12.48 -7.44 -1.37
CA ALA A 483 -13.35 -6.27 -1.30
C ALA A 483 -14.70 -6.62 -0.65
N ARG A 484 -15.34 -7.75 -1.00
CA ARG A 484 -16.59 -8.22 -0.37
C ARG A 484 -16.43 -8.46 1.13
N ARG A 485 -15.36 -9.12 1.57
CA ARG A 485 -15.11 -9.35 3.00
C ARG A 485 -14.87 -8.03 3.74
N LEU A 486 -14.14 -7.10 3.13
CA LEU A 486 -13.85 -5.79 3.71
C LEU A 486 -15.11 -4.92 3.83
N ILE A 487 -15.98 -4.92 2.81
CA ILE A 487 -17.28 -4.24 2.84
C ILE A 487 -18.19 -4.83 3.92
N ARG A 488 -18.31 -6.17 4.01
CA ARG A 488 -19.07 -6.82 5.09
C ARG A 488 -18.53 -6.48 6.48
N ALA A 489 -17.22 -6.51 6.66
CA ALA A 489 -16.61 -6.07 7.92
C ALA A 489 -16.93 -4.59 8.22
N GLY A 490 -16.97 -3.73 7.19
CA GLY A 490 -17.43 -2.34 7.27
C GLY A 490 -18.88 -2.24 7.76
N TRP A 491 -19.82 -2.98 7.17
CA TRP A 491 -21.22 -3.02 7.61
C TRP A 491 -21.38 -3.50 9.06
N GLN A 492 -20.56 -4.47 9.50
CA GLN A 492 -20.57 -4.95 10.89
C GLN A 492 -20.15 -3.85 11.87
N ASP A 493 -19.11 -3.10 11.53
CA ASP A 493 -18.64 -2.02 12.39
C ASP A 493 -19.58 -0.81 12.36
N LEU A 494 -20.21 -0.50 11.21
CA LEU A 494 -21.28 0.50 11.13
C LEU A 494 -22.47 0.13 12.02
N ALA A 495 -22.91 -1.13 11.96
CA ALA A 495 -24.00 -1.62 12.80
C ALA A 495 -23.65 -1.60 14.30
N ARG A 496 -22.38 -1.88 14.66
CA ARG A 496 -21.88 -1.78 16.04
C ARG A 496 -21.77 -0.33 16.49
N ALA A 497 -21.19 0.54 15.67
CA ALA A 497 -21.04 1.97 15.94
C ALA A 497 -22.40 2.65 16.14
N ALA A 498 -23.42 2.24 15.38
CA ALA A 498 -24.78 2.75 15.53
C ALA A 498 -25.51 2.26 16.80
N THR A 499 -24.99 1.24 17.51
CA THR A 499 -25.64 0.68 18.71
C THR A 499 -24.89 0.89 20.02
N TRP A 500 -23.58 1.15 20.00
CA TRP A 500 -22.73 1.15 21.21
C TRP A 500 -22.62 2.53 21.91
N ARG A 501 -22.23 2.54 23.19
CA ARG A 501 -22.49 3.65 24.15
C ARG A 501 -21.27 4.28 24.85
N VAL A 502 -20.02 3.88 24.58
CA VAL A 502 -18.85 4.27 25.42
C VAL A 502 -17.93 5.31 24.76
N ALA A 503 -17.83 6.51 25.37
CA ALA A 503 -17.11 7.69 24.89
C ALA A 503 -15.63 7.46 24.50
N ASP A 504 -14.87 6.67 25.26
CA ASP A 504 -13.42 6.45 25.05
C ASP A 504 -13.07 5.66 23.76
N GLU A 505 -13.98 4.80 23.30
CA GLU A 505 -13.78 4.01 22.08
C GLU A 505 -14.20 4.75 20.80
N HIS A 506 -14.83 5.93 20.89
CA HIS A 506 -15.33 6.69 19.72
C HIS A 506 -14.18 7.23 18.86
N THR A 507 -13.06 7.56 19.48
CA THR A 507 -11.83 8.00 18.80
C THR A 507 -11.18 6.82 18.07
N ARG A 508 -11.15 5.63 18.71
CA ARG A 508 -10.63 4.38 18.12
C ARG A 508 -11.51 3.81 17.02
N ALA A 509 -12.84 3.87 17.15
CA ALA A 509 -13.78 3.44 16.12
C ALA A 509 -13.70 4.35 14.87
N GLY A 510 -13.54 5.66 15.08
CA GLY A 510 -13.33 6.62 13.99
C GLY A 510 -12.02 6.39 13.26
N ALA A 511 -10.93 6.24 14.00
CA ALA A 511 -9.62 5.94 13.44
C ALA A 511 -9.63 4.59 12.67
N ARG A 512 -10.33 3.56 13.15
CA ARG A 512 -10.50 2.28 12.44
C ARG A 512 -11.30 2.41 11.15
N MET A 513 -12.41 3.16 11.17
CA MET A 513 -13.24 3.37 9.99
C MET A 513 -12.47 4.19 8.94
N LEU A 514 -11.73 5.21 9.36
CA LEU A 514 -10.83 6.02 8.54
C LEU A 514 -9.64 5.20 7.97
N ASP A 515 -9.02 4.33 8.76
CA ASP A 515 -7.95 3.42 8.30
C ASP A 515 -8.47 2.43 7.25
N ARG A 516 -9.68 1.88 7.45
CA ARG A 516 -10.32 1.01 6.46
C ARG A 516 -10.70 1.73 5.17
N LEU A 517 -10.99 3.02 5.21
CA LEU A 517 -11.13 3.81 3.99
C LEU A 517 -9.83 3.98 3.25
N GLY A 518 -8.75 4.25 3.97
CA GLY A 518 -7.40 4.22 3.40
C GLY A 518 -7.11 2.88 2.73
N GLN A 519 -7.69 1.77 3.21
CA GLN A 519 -7.53 0.42 2.63
C GLN A 519 -8.51 0.11 1.49
N LEU A 520 -9.74 0.64 1.52
CA LEU A 520 -10.77 0.43 0.50
C LEU A 520 -10.56 1.32 -0.72
N MET A 521 -10.22 2.59 -0.53
CA MET A 521 -10.08 3.57 -1.61
C MET A 521 -9.09 3.18 -2.72
N PRO A 522 -7.90 2.58 -2.46
CA PRO A 522 -7.00 2.13 -3.51
C PRO A 522 -7.63 1.04 -4.38
N ARG A 523 -8.32 0.10 -3.72
CA ARG A 523 -8.95 -1.06 -4.36
C ARG A 523 -10.17 -0.65 -5.16
N LEU A 524 -10.93 0.34 -4.66
CA LEU A 524 -12.08 0.94 -5.35
C LEU A 524 -11.66 1.85 -6.51
N GLY A 525 -10.58 2.62 -6.38
CA GLY A 525 -10.05 3.43 -7.48
C GLY A 525 -9.49 2.60 -8.64
N ALA A 526 -8.96 1.41 -8.36
CA ALA A 526 -8.51 0.46 -9.38
C ALA A 526 -9.67 -0.28 -10.07
N SER A 527 -10.79 -0.48 -9.36
CA SER A 527 -12.00 -1.09 -9.92
C SER A 527 -12.98 0.01 -10.37
N GLY A 528 -12.66 0.65 -11.49
CA GLY A 528 -13.53 1.66 -12.11
C GLY A 528 -14.95 1.10 -12.32
N GLY A 529 -15.96 1.69 -11.67
CA GLY A 529 -17.37 1.28 -11.78
C GLY A 529 -18.24 1.56 -10.54
N ARG A 530 -19.46 0.98 -10.51
CA ARG A 530 -20.47 1.09 -9.43
C ARG A 530 -19.94 0.74 -8.02
N LEU A 531 -18.97 -0.17 -7.94
CA LEU A 531 -18.31 -0.58 -6.70
C LEU A 531 -17.70 0.60 -5.92
N ALA A 532 -17.08 1.54 -6.63
CA ALA A 532 -16.45 2.70 -6.02
C ALA A 532 -17.49 3.69 -5.48
N SER A 533 -18.53 3.99 -6.25
CA SER A 533 -19.60 4.91 -5.83
C SER A 533 -20.37 4.40 -4.61
N ASP A 534 -20.63 3.10 -4.54
CA ASP A 534 -21.30 2.49 -3.39
C ASP A 534 -20.47 2.59 -2.11
N GLY A 535 -19.15 2.35 -2.20
CA GLY A 535 -18.24 2.44 -1.07
C GLY A 535 -18.12 3.85 -0.47
N PHE A 536 -18.12 4.89 -1.30
CA PHE A 536 -18.11 6.29 -0.83
C PHE A 536 -19.41 6.69 -0.12
N ARG A 537 -20.56 6.18 -0.56
CA ARG A 537 -21.85 6.44 0.10
C ARG A 537 -21.94 5.73 1.45
N GLU A 538 -21.52 4.47 1.52
CA GLU A 538 -21.47 3.72 2.78
C GLU A 538 -20.54 4.36 3.80
N LEU A 539 -19.41 4.92 3.32
CA LEU A 539 -18.56 5.78 4.14
C LEU A 539 -19.32 6.99 4.68
N GLN A 540 -19.98 7.74 3.80
CA GLN A 540 -20.66 8.97 4.19
C GLN A 540 -21.72 8.70 5.27
N VAL A 541 -22.44 7.58 5.16
CA VAL A 541 -23.36 7.08 6.19
C VAL A 541 -22.63 6.79 7.50
N GLY A 542 -21.45 6.16 7.45
CA GLY A 542 -20.61 5.93 8.61
C GLY A 542 -20.15 7.21 9.30
N TYR A 543 -19.66 8.18 8.53
CA TYR A 543 -19.21 9.46 9.06
C TYR A 543 -20.35 10.21 9.76
N CYS A 544 -21.56 10.23 9.16
CA CYS A 544 -22.75 10.82 9.77
C CYS A 544 -23.15 10.07 11.05
N THR A 545 -23.15 8.73 11.03
CA THR A 545 -23.45 7.89 12.21
C THR A 545 -22.51 8.20 13.37
N MET A 546 -21.22 8.36 13.08
CA MET A 546 -20.22 8.74 14.07
C MET A 546 -20.38 10.17 14.60
N ALA A 547 -20.68 11.12 13.72
CA ALA A 547 -20.95 12.50 14.12
C ALA A 547 -22.17 12.57 15.08
N LEU A 548 -23.22 11.81 14.79
CA LEU A 548 -24.41 11.70 15.64
C LEU A 548 -24.10 11.04 16.98
N GLN A 549 -23.31 9.97 17.00
CA GLN A 549 -22.89 9.32 18.24
C GLN A 549 -22.02 10.22 19.12
N ARG A 550 -21.09 10.99 18.52
CA ARG A 550 -20.27 11.97 19.25
C ARG A 550 -21.12 13.11 19.82
N ALA A 551 -22.16 13.53 19.10
CA ALA A 551 -23.06 14.58 19.58
C ALA A 551 -23.99 14.07 20.70
N LEU A 552 -24.34 12.78 20.70
CA LEU A 552 -25.39 12.20 21.56
C LEU A 552 -25.24 12.48 23.08
N PRO A 553 -24.04 12.40 23.70
CA PRO A 553 -23.86 12.75 25.11
C PRO A 553 -24.13 14.22 25.40
N GLY A 554 -23.76 15.11 24.47
CA GLY A 554 -23.95 16.56 24.61
C GLY A 554 -25.35 17.06 24.22
N LEU A 555 -26.19 16.20 23.64
CA LEU A 555 -27.55 16.56 23.25
C LEU A 555 -28.51 16.59 24.46
N PRO A 556 -29.52 17.46 24.44
CA PRO A 556 -30.55 17.51 25.47
C PRO A 556 -31.49 16.28 25.43
N THR A 557 -32.06 15.93 26.58
CA THR A 557 -32.96 14.78 26.79
C THR A 557 -34.08 14.63 25.73
N PRO A 558 -34.81 15.69 25.32
CA PRO A 558 -35.83 15.59 24.27
C PRO A 558 -35.27 15.19 22.89
N ALA A 559 -34.05 15.60 22.54
CA ALA A 559 -33.42 15.29 21.26
C ALA A 559 -32.70 13.92 21.26
N ARG A 560 -32.31 13.40 22.43
CA ARG A 560 -31.61 12.10 22.55
C ARG A 560 -32.44 10.91 22.06
N LYS A 561 -33.75 10.88 22.36
CA LYS A 561 -34.63 9.76 21.97
C LYS A 561 -34.81 9.65 20.44
N PRO A 562 -35.16 10.73 19.71
CA PRO A 562 -35.27 10.72 18.25
C PRO A 562 -33.96 10.33 17.55
N VAL A 563 -32.82 10.91 17.96
CA VAL A 563 -31.51 10.61 17.36
C VAL A 563 -31.12 9.14 17.57
N ARG A 564 -31.40 8.56 18.75
CA ARG A 564 -31.19 7.11 18.99
C ARG A 564 -32.09 6.23 18.13
N ARG A 565 -33.31 6.67 17.80
CA ARG A 565 -34.21 5.93 16.90
C ARG A 565 -33.64 5.88 15.48
N VAL A 566 -33.12 6.99 14.97
CA VAL A 566 -32.42 7.06 13.67
C VAL A 566 -31.22 6.10 13.64
N LEU A 567 -30.34 6.18 14.65
CA LEU A 567 -29.18 5.28 14.77
C LEU A 567 -29.60 3.80 14.83
N GLY A 568 -30.69 3.48 15.55
CA GLY A 568 -31.26 2.14 15.60
C GLY A 568 -31.77 1.63 14.24
N ILE A 569 -32.38 2.49 13.43
CA ILE A 569 -32.82 2.16 12.07
C ILE A 569 -31.61 1.87 11.17
N VAL A 570 -30.58 2.73 11.21
CA VAL A 570 -29.33 2.52 10.46
C VAL A 570 -28.65 1.21 10.85
N ALA A 571 -28.58 0.91 12.16
CA ALA A 571 -28.03 -0.35 12.64
C ALA A 571 -28.78 -1.58 12.11
N ARG A 572 -30.12 -1.52 12.08
CA ARG A 572 -30.96 -2.60 11.55
C ARG A 572 -30.77 -2.78 10.05
N HIS A 573 -30.70 -1.69 9.29
CA HIS A 573 -30.47 -1.73 7.85
C HIS A 573 -29.15 -2.43 7.49
N PHE A 574 -28.02 -2.05 8.12
CA PHE A 574 -26.74 -2.72 7.86
C PHE A 574 -26.68 -4.16 8.38
N ARG A 575 -27.39 -4.50 9.47
CA ARG A 575 -27.54 -5.90 9.91
C ARG A 575 -28.36 -6.74 8.92
N ALA A 576 -29.38 -6.16 8.31
CA ALA A 576 -30.17 -6.82 7.26
C ALA A 576 -29.33 -7.03 6.00
N ARG A 577 -28.56 -6.02 5.54
CA ARG A 577 -27.59 -6.18 4.43
C ARG A 577 -26.54 -7.26 4.70
N LEU A 578 -26.07 -7.37 5.93
CA LEU A 578 -25.13 -8.44 6.31
C LEU A 578 -25.73 -9.85 6.16
N LYS A 579 -27.02 -10.00 6.43
CA LYS A 579 -27.73 -11.28 6.28
C LYS A 579 -28.07 -11.60 4.83
N ALA A 580 -28.52 -10.60 4.07
CA ALA A 580 -28.95 -10.77 2.68
C ALA A 580 -27.78 -10.89 1.68
N GLY A 581 -26.59 -10.36 2.04
CA GLY A 581 -25.44 -10.33 1.14
C GLY A 581 -25.51 -9.16 0.16
N ARG A 582 -24.76 -9.22 -0.95
CA ARG A 582 -24.62 -8.08 -1.89
C ARG A 582 -25.68 -8.06 -2.99
N ASN A 583 -26.31 -9.20 -3.29
CA ASN A 583 -27.22 -9.30 -4.42
C ASN A 583 -28.67 -8.93 -4.06
N ASP A 584 -28.99 -8.84 -2.78
CA ASP A 584 -30.33 -8.46 -2.34
C ASP A 584 -30.36 -6.98 -1.96
N VAL A 585 -31.17 -6.22 -2.70
CA VAL A 585 -31.50 -4.84 -2.36
C VAL A 585 -32.33 -4.85 -1.08
N VAL A 586 -31.69 -4.55 0.05
CA VAL A 586 -32.42 -4.32 1.30
C VAL A 586 -32.97 -2.90 1.27
N ALA A 587 -34.28 -2.77 1.13
CA ALA A 587 -34.97 -1.48 1.25
C ALA A 587 -34.70 -0.83 2.61
N VAL A 588 -34.56 0.49 2.63
CA VAL A 588 -34.48 1.28 3.85
C VAL A 588 -35.87 1.30 4.48
N SER A 589 -35.93 1.32 5.81
CA SER A 589 -37.23 1.34 6.50
C SER A 589 -37.95 2.66 6.18
N PRO A 590 -39.24 2.63 5.80
CA PRO A 590 -40.02 3.85 5.52
C PRO A 590 -40.11 4.79 6.74
N ASP A 591 -39.90 4.25 7.95
CA ASP A 591 -39.83 5.01 9.21
C ASP A 591 -38.60 5.92 9.35
N LEU A 592 -37.61 5.82 8.45
CA LEU A 592 -36.36 6.57 8.56
C LEU A 592 -36.60 8.08 8.41
N GLN A 593 -37.31 8.50 7.35
CA GLN A 593 -37.62 9.90 7.08
C GLN A 593 -38.39 10.52 8.25
N VAL A 594 -39.45 9.85 8.71
CA VAL A 594 -40.26 10.27 9.87
C VAL A 594 -39.40 10.42 11.14
N SER A 595 -38.45 9.51 11.36
CA SER A 595 -37.55 9.57 12.51
C SER A 595 -36.51 10.70 12.39
N ILE A 596 -36.04 11.00 11.18
CA ILE A 596 -35.14 12.12 10.89
C ILE A 596 -35.87 13.44 11.12
N ASP A 597 -37.09 13.60 10.63
CA ASP A 597 -37.89 14.82 10.80
C ASP A 597 -38.20 15.08 12.28
N ALA A 598 -38.57 14.04 13.02
CA ALA A 598 -38.77 14.12 14.48
C ALA A 598 -37.48 14.55 15.22
N ALA A 599 -36.31 14.09 14.76
CA ALA A 599 -35.02 14.49 15.32
C ALA A 599 -34.64 15.92 14.96
N LEU A 600 -34.89 16.35 13.71
CA LEU A 600 -34.66 17.72 13.26
C LEU A 600 -35.56 18.71 14.02
N ALA A 601 -36.83 18.38 14.22
CA ALA A 601 -37.77 19.19 15.01
C ALA A 601 -37.32 19.31 16.47
N ALA A 602 -36.90 18.20 17.09
CA ALA A 602 -36.40 18.20 18.47
C ALA A 602 -35.11 19.02 18.64
N LEU A 603 -34.28 19.13 17.59
CA LEU A 603 -33.07 19.95 17.57
C LEU A 603 -33.32 21.43 17.21
N ALA A 604 -34.51 21.77 16.70
CA ALA A 604 -34.90 23.13 16.34
C ALA A 604 -35.67 23.86 17.46
N GLY A 605 -36.06 23.17 18.54
CA GLY A 605 -36.86 23.72 19.63
C GLY A 605 -36.17 24.86 20.41
N PRO A 606 -36.92 25.89 20.87
CA PRO A 606 -36.37 27.01 21.63
C PRO A 606 -35.89 26.59 23.02
N GLY A 607 -34.67 27.02 23.41
CA GLY A 607 -34.14 26.91 24.77
C GLY A 607 -33.29 25.67 25.11
N VAL A 608 -32.91 24.84 24.14
CA VAL A 608 -32.48 23.45 24.45
C VAL A 608 -30.98 23.15 24.25
N LEU A 609 -30.12 24.10 23.84
CA LEU A 609 -28.76 23.76 23.40
C LEU A 609 -27.66 24.45 24.24
N PRO A 610 -27.01 23.74 25.18
CA PRO A 610 -25.82 24.24 25.87
C PRO A 610 -24.60 24.42 24.93
N ASN A 611 -24.61 23.79 23.74
CA ASN A 611 -23.57 23.96 22.72
C ASN A 611 -24.19 24.04 21.31
N ARG A 612 -24.33 25.27 20.79
CA ARG A 612 -24.94 25.56 19.49
C ARG A 612 -24.23 24.85 18.32
N TYR A 613 -22.91 24.64 18.43
CA TYR A 613 -22.12 23.98 17.39
C TYR A 613 -22.42 22.49 17.26
N LEU A 614 -22.57 21.77 18.39
CA LEU A 614 -22.89 20.34 18.39
C LEU A 614 -24.26 20.06 17.76
N ALA A 615 -25.23 20.95 17.97
CA ALA A 615 -26.57 20.80 17.42
C ALA A 615 -26.59 21.01 15.90
N VAL A 616 -25.86 22.00 15.39
CA VAL A 616 -25.76 22.25 13.95
C VAL A 616 -25.02 21.10 13.25
N ASP A 617 -23.95 20.57 13.88
CA ASP A 617 -23.27 19.38 13.39
C ASP A 617 -24.22 18.16 13.35
N ALA A 618 -25.00 17.91 14.41
CA ALA A 618 -25.98 16.83 14.43
C ALA A 618 -27.10 17.00 13.38
N ARG A 619 -27.62 18.22 13.20
CA ARG A 619 -28.62 18.52 12.16
C ARG A 619 -28.06 18.28 10.76
N SER A 620 -26.85 18.75 10.48
CA SER A 620 -26.20 18.53 9.18
C SER A 620 -25.98 17.04 8.91
N ALA A 621 -25.57 16.26 9.91
CA ALA A 621 -25.39 14.82 9.79
C ALA A 621 -26.71 14.07 9.53
N LEU A 622 -27.82 14.49 10.16
CA LEU A 622 -29.15 13.91 9.91
C LEU A 622 -29.64 14.17 8.47
N VAL A 623 -29.48 15.39 7.98
CA VAL A 623 -29.88 15.77 6.61
C VAL A 623 -29.06 14.99 5.58
N VAL A 624 -27.73 14.95 5.73
CA VAL A 624 -26.85 14.22 4.82
C VAL A 624 -27.13 12.72 4.85
N LEU A 625 -27.38 12.14 6.03
CA LEU A 625 -27.76 10.74 6.19
C LEU A 625 -29.08 10.41 5.48
N GLY A 626 -30.08 11.30 5.58
CA GLY A 626 -31.37 11.12 4.91
C GLY A 626 -31.27 11.14 3.38
N ILE A 627 -30.51 12.08 2.82
CA ILE A 627 -30.31 12.17 1.36
C ILE A 627 -29.55 10.95 0.85
N THR A 628 -28.45 10.59 1.51
CA THR A 628 -27.57 9.49 1.07
C THR A 628 -28.26 8.12 1.06
N LEU A 629 -29.10 7.84 2.06
CA LEU A 629 -29.84 6.58 2.13
C LEU A 629 -31.01 6.53 1.13
N ARG A 630 -31.66 7.65 0.83
CA ARG A 630 -32.73 7.74 -0.18
C ARG A 630 -32.20 7.55 -1.60
N GLU A 631 -31.08 8.17 -1.95
CA GLU A 631 -30.42 7.95 -3.25
C GLU A 631 -29.97 6.50 -3.46
N GLN A 632 -29.67 5.76 -2.40
CA GLN A 632 -29.34 4.33 -2.52
C GLN A 632 -30.56 3.48 -2.89
N GLU A 633 -31.78 3.88 -2.50
CA GLU A 633 -33.01 3.18 -2.87
C GLU A 633 -33.40 3.44 -4.33
N GLU A 634 -33.35 4.69 -4.79
CA GLU A 634 -33.72 5.06 -6.17
C GLU A 634 -32.84 4.38 -7.22
N ILE A 635 -31.53 4.25 -6.93
CA ILE A 635 -30.60 3.56 -7.84
C ILE A 635 -30.80 2.05 -7.84
N ALA A 636 -31.27 1.49 -6.72
CA ALA A 636 -31.58 0.07 -6.64
C ALA A 636 -32.88 -0.26 -7.37
N SER A 637 -33.92 0.59 -7.28
CA SER A 637 -35.17 0.40 -8.02
C SER A 637 -35.02 0.54 -9.53
N ILE A 638 -34.08 1.37 -10.01
CA ILE A 638 -33.78 1.52 -11.44
C ILE A 638 -32.95 0.35 -11.99
N ALA A 639 -32.25 -0.41 -11.13
CA ALA A 639 -31.45 -1.55 -11.57
C ALA A 639 -32.25 -2.85 -11.70
N ASP A 640 -33.43 -2.92 -11.07
CA ASP A 640 -34.37 -4.05 -11.14
C ASP A 640 -35.44 -3.87 -12.25
N ALA A 641 -35.49 -2.70 -12.88
CA ALA A 641 -36.32 -2.38 -14.05
C ALA A 641 -35.49 -2.45 -15.34
#